data_AF-A0A150S3R9-F1
#
_entry.id   AF-A0A150S3R9-F1
#
_cell.length_a   1.000
_cell.length_b   1.000
_cell.length_c   1.000
_cell.angle_alpha   90.00
_cell.angle_beta   90.00
_cell.angle_gamma   90.00
#
_symmetry.space_group_name_H-M   'P 1'
#
loop_
_entity.id
_entity.type
_entity.pdbx_description
1 polymer ?
#
loop_
_entity_poly.entity_id
_entity_poly.type
_entity_poly.pdbx_seq_one_letter_code
_entity_poly.pdbx_strand_id
1 'polypeptide(L)'
;MRCARFPSLAFLGALGGAAVGALVPSDASGDWPPPTSADASDMADPDYWPTDPEYGTSATQSGQWSHYSFLPTPSGRFRPRPEESAAGMSVDLAWRFTQGDPRVRIAITDSGILWEDGDLVDKVWLNQGELAAHKPQHADGTPCGGDGELAGFDCNGDGILSASDYKDTPTLTPEGSAGRPRGDRNGNGRLDAGDLLLHFSDGADDDRNGYADDIAGWDFFKNDNDPFDDTRDGHGTEGAKTAAAQTNNQLGGAGICPRCRLIPLRVGDSHVADAQDLAKALLYATDSRADVVQCPVTAVDSTGFLQEALDHAHGKGTLVVASVGNTGSHHHSAPATSNHALPVSAVRFDGQSVTTSTTFLDASPCSSFGGNNLLAVSSPGCASDATAGLAGVAGLLYAAALERDVTLTAGEAQALLIATADDIDVPESREPGSAYRFSQPNFDQRFGYGRVNANRAVEALREGRLPPSVDLTAPRWFEVLYKDQVQGPVPIEGTISAARARSYDYVVEWAAGVQPLEADFRAIRREENIAPTVVTGSDGPLASLDVRTIDTSHARDPDSPHGENDRAITVRVRAFAHYGGTTDDVQGEARRTYYVDSDPTLVEGFPYLVGDSGGGSPKLSDIDGDGLREIVYPTADGALHVLKVTPKGPKQLLDFPFRTRHADGLVEPAPAEGVPFYRDAQAYSEVDWELGREPILSAPAIADLDGDGAQEIAISTWPGTIYVVGANGGVKDGWPVRLPEVPSCSLDQGAPAGAPCVSADARIARGALASPVLADLDGDGRLDVIQAAFDGKVYAFDAGGGALRGWPVEVHYTGPLAQEPAPSRLLATPAVADFNGDALPDLLVGSTERLGTDGPAGAVYVLDARGTAAPSGPVLAGWPVTVPSLSLVSLGPLAEGITASGVVGQFDGTLAGVVQGN
;
A
#
# COMPACT_ATOMS: atom_id res chain seq x y z
N MET A 1 9.05 18.04 -14.41
CA MET A 1 7.80 17.50 -15.00
C MET A 1 8.08 16.92 -16.37
N ARG A 2 8.26 15.60 -16.40
CA ARG A 2 8.22 14.63 -17.51
C ARG A 2 8.80 13.34 -16.90
N CYS A 3 7.97 12.56 -16.19
CA CYS A 3 8.29 11.15 -15.99
C CYS A 3 8.11 10.50 -17.35
N ALA A 4 9.22 10.11 -17.99
CA ALA A 4 9.15 9.36 -19.22
C ALA A 4 8.67 7.95 -18.87
N ARG A 5 7.42 7.64 -19.22
CA ARG A 5 7.01 6.27 -19.53
C ARG A 5 7.97 5.76 -20.59
N PHE A 6 8.70 4.69 -20.33
CA PHE A 6 9.28 3.89 -21.40
C PHE A 6 8.16 3.00 -21.93
N PRO A 7 7.61 3.22 -23.14
CA PRO A 7 6.76 2.22 -23.76
C PRO A 7 7.65 1.05 -24.21
N SER A 8 7.27 -0.15 -23.81
CA SER A 8 7.76 -1.42 -24.33
C SER A 8 7.45 -1.51 -25.83
N LEU A 9 8.40 -1.07 -26.66
CA LEU A 9 8.32 -1.17 -28.12
C LEU A 9 8.90 -2.51 -28.57
N ALA A 10 8.02 -3.44 -28.96
CA ALA A 10 8.36 -4.62 -29.73
C ALA A 10 8.97 -4.20 -31.09
N PHE A 11 10.21 -4.62 -31.37
CA PHE A 11 10.86 -4.41 -32.68
C PHE A 11 11.25 -5.74 -33.32
N LEU A 12 10.61 -6.04 -34.46
CA LEU A 12 11.07 -7.04 -35.43
C LEU A 12 12.41 -6.62 -36.06
N GLY A 13 13.31 -7.59 -36.25
CA GLY A 13 14.68 -7.35 -36.74
C GLY A 13 14.84 -7.19 -38.25
N ALA A 14 15.96 -6.54 -38.65
CA ALA A 14 16.83 -6.90 -39.78
C ALA A 14 18.10 -6.00 -39.88
N LEU A 15 19.27 -6.62 -39.67
CA LEU A 15 20.65 -6.43 -40.19
C LEU A 15 21.14 -5.07 -40.80
N GLY A 16 22.34 -4.64 -40.36
CA GLY A 16 23.29 -3.91 -41.23
C GLY A 16 24.42 -3.06 -40.60
N GLY A 17 25.51 -3.68 -40.11
CA GLY A 17 26.93 -3.28 -40.31
C GLY A 17 27.54 -1.94 -39.84
N ALA A 18 28.63 -2.08 -39.05
CA ALA A 18 29.86 -1.26 -38.94
C ALA A 18 30.03 -0.22 -37.78
N ALA A 19 30.47 -0.76 -36.63
CA ALA A 19 31.57 -0.35 -35.73
C ALA A 19 31.93 1.13 -35.51
N VAL A 20 31.72 1.61 -34.26
CA VAL A 20 32.69 2.39 -33.46
C VAL A 20 32.45 2.09 -31.95
N GLY A 21 33.43 1.43 -31.31
CA GLY A 21 33.70 1.30 -29.87
C GLY A 21 32.53 1.33 -28.86
N ALA A 22 31.86 0.21 -28.67
CA ALA A 22 31.02 -0.06 -27.50
C ALA A 22 31.79 -0.96 -26.52
N LEU A 23 31.76 -0.63 -25.23
CA LEU A 23 31.98 -1.64 -24.19
C LEU A 23 30.82 -2.63 -24.33
N VAL A 24 31.14 -3.82 -24.80
CA VAL A 24 30.22 -4.97 -24.86
C VAL A 24 30.13 -5.53 -23.43
N PRO A 25 28.95 -5.96 -22.94
CA PRO A 25 28.87 -6.72 -21.69
C PRO A 25 29.73 -7.97 -21.85
N SER A 26 30.75 -8.13 -21.02
CA SER A 26 31.60 -9.31 -21.02
C SER A 26 30.78 -10.53 -20.60
N ASP A 27 30.90 -11.61 -21.38
CA ASP A 27 30.51 -12.96 -21.00
C ASP A 27 31.12 -13.29 -19.62
N ALA A 28 30.27 -13.53 -18.60
CA ALA A 28 30.62 -13.96 -17.25
C ALA A 28 31.65 -13.08 -16.49
N SER A 29 31.21 -12.41 -15.42
CA SER A 29 32.14 -11.98 -14.37
C SER A 29 32.53 -13.23 -13.57
N GLY A 30 33.81 -13.57 -13.54
CA GLY A 30 34.30 -14.74 -12.80
C GLY A 30 34.24 -14.57 -11.28
N ASP A 31 34.04 -13.33 -10.82
CA ASP A 31 34.26 -12.89 -9.46
C ASP A 31 32.98 -12.37 -8.75
N TRP A 32 31.78 -12.48 -9.37
CA TRP A 32 30.50 -12.36 -8.66
C TRP A 32 29.99 -13.74 -8.20
N PRO A 33 29.58 -13.90 -6.94
CA PRO A 33 29.49 -12.87 -5.92
C PRO A 33 30.86 -12.42 -5.40
N PRO A 34 31.01 -11.14 -5.01
CA PRO A 34 32.30 -10.59 -4.59
C PRO A 34 32.94 -11.37 -3.43
N PRO A 35 34.27 -11.49 -3.38
CA PRO A 35 34.96 -12.09 -2.25
C PRO A 35 34.77 -11.22 -1.00
N THR A 36 34.75 -11.85 0.18
CA THR A 36 34.63 -11.16 1.48
C THR A 36 35.65 -10.05 1.74
N SER A 37 36.79 -10.06 1.04
CA SER A 37 37.85 -9.04 1.13
C SER A 37 37.62 -7.82 0.24
N ALA A 38 36.62 -7.86 -0.65
CA ALA A 38 36.37 -6.79 -1.61
C ALA A 38 35.96 -5.48 -0.91
N ASP A 39 36.38 -4.37 -1.49
CA ASP A 39 36.04 -3.02 -1.07
C ASP A 39 35.31 -2.22 -2.16
N ALA A 40 34.96 -0.97 -1.87
CA ALA A 40 34.21 -0.12 -2.80
C ALA A 40 34.98 0.16 -4.11
N SER A 41 36.32 0.07 -4.11
CA SER A 41 37.11 0.23 -5.32
C SER A 41 37.05 -1.00 -6.21
N ASP A 42 37.01 -2.20 -5.62
CA ASP A 42 36.74 -3.45 -6.35
C ASP A 42 35.33 -3.41 -6.96
N MET A 43 34.34 -2.92 -6.23
CA MET A 43 32.96 -2.85 -6.72
C MET A 43 32.77 -1.92 -7.92
N ALA A 44 33.69 -0.98 -8.14
CA ALA A 44 33.68 -0.13 -9.33
C ALA A 44 34.16 -0.85 -10.60
N ASP A 45 34.76 -2.03 -10.47
CA ASP A 45 35.23 -2.86 -11.59
C ASP A 45 34.11 -3.81 -12.07
N PRO A 46 33.71 -3.74 -13.36
CA PRO A 46 32.69 -4.63 -13.93
C PRO A 46 32.96 -6.13 -13.78
N ASP A 47 34.21 -6.54 -13.52
CA ASP A 47 34.57 -7.95 -13.24
C ASP A 47 33.93 -8.48 -11.94
N TYR A 48 33.44 -7.62 -11.06
CA TYR A 48 32.69 -7.99 -9.85
C TYR A 48 31.17 -7.81 -9.98
N TRP A 49 30.66 -7.43 -11.16
CA TRP A 49 29.24 -7.19 -11.36
C TRP A 49 28.52 -8.47 -11.74
N PRO A 50 27.22 -8.62 -11.40
CA PRO A 50 26.42 -9.63 -12.04
C PRO A 50 26.32 -9.36 -13.55
N THR A 51 26.00 -10.41 -14.27
CA THR A 51 26.00 -10.47 -15.74
C THR A 51 24.72 -9.96 -16.37
N ASP A 52 23.77 -9.48 -15.56
CA ASP A 52 22.47 -9.02 -16.01
C ASP A 52 22.58 -7.70 -16.80
N PRO A 53 21.92 -7.59 -17.97
CA PRO A 53 22.13 -6.47 -18.90
C PRO A 53 21.84 -5.08 -18.34
N GLU A 54 20.93 -4.96 -17.36
CA GLU A 54 20.53 -3.69 -16.76
C GLU A 54 21.37 -3.30 -15.54
N TYR A 55 22.21 -4.21 -15.00
CA TYR A 55 23.00 -3.92 -13.81
C TYR A 55 24.02 -2.81 -14.06
N GLY A 56 24.81 -2.91 -15.14
CA GLY A 56 25.93 -2.01 -15.40
C GLY A 56 25.55 -0.64 -15.96
N THR A 57 26.36 0.38 -15.66
CA THR A 57 26.19 1.73 -16.26
C THR A 57 26.77 1.82 -17.67
N SER A 58 26.13 2.59 -18.55
CA SER A 58 26.67 2.94 -19.87
C SER A 58 26.43 4.41 -20.21
N ALA A 59 26.83 4.85 -21.42
CA ALA A 59 26.54 6.22 -21.87
C ALA A 59 25.03 6.50 -22.02
N THR A 60 24.21 5.45 -22.18
CA THR A 60 22.77 5.53 -22.44
C THR A 60 21.91 4.85 -21.37
N GLN A 61 22.52 4.15 -20.41
CA GLN A 61 21.84 3.49 -19.30
C GLN A 61 22.46 3.91 -17.97
N SER A 62 21.60 4.22 -17.00
CA SER A 62 22.03 4.61 -15.66
C SER A 62 22.50 3.45 -14.80
N GLY A 63 22.37 2.20 -15.27
CA GLY A 63 22.59 1.00 -14.48
C GLY A 63 21.72 0.93 -13.22
N GLN A 64 21.97 -0.05 -12.38
CA GLN A 64 21.35 -0.19 -11.06
C GLN A 64 22.13 0.59 -10.00
N TRP A 65 22.29 1.90 -10.21
CA TRP A 65 23.07 2.81 -9.34
C TRP A 65 22.65 2.78 -7.86
N SER A 66 21.40 2.43 -7.57
CA SER A 66 20.88 2.24 -6.22
C SER A 66 21.59 1.13 -5.44
N HIS A 67 22.28 0.22 -6.13
CA HIS A 67 23.01 -0.89 -5.52
C HIS A 67 24.45 -0.51 -5.15
N TYR A 68 25.02 0.51 -5.79
CA TYR A 68 26.46 0.72 -5.78
C TYR A 68 26.99 1.37 -4.50
N SER A 69 28.09 0.83 -3.99
CA SER A 69 28.91 1.37 -2.90
C SER A 69 29.94 2.41 -3.34
N PHE A 70 30.02 2.68 -4.63
CA PHE A 70 30.94 3.62 -5.25
C PHE A 70 30.19 4.69 -6.05
N LEU A 71 30.91 5.71 -6.50
CA LEU A 71 30.36 6.76 -7.35
C LEU A 71 30.73 6.50 -8.82
N PRO A 72 29.77 6.28 -9.72
CA PRO A 72 30.07 6.06 -11.13
C PRO A 72 30.58 7.37 -11.77
N THR A 73 31.86 7.44 -12.13
CA THR A 73 32.47 8.65 -12.69
C THR A 73 32.82 8.53 -14.18
N PRO A 74 32.18 9.30 -15.08
CA PRO A 74 32.68 9.35 -16.46
C PRO A 74 32.77 10.72 -17.14
N SER A 75 32.71 11.89 -16.46
CA SER A 75 32.77 13.18 -17.20
C SER A 75 33.55 14.35 -16.59
N GLY A 76 34.17 14.21 -15.41
CA GLY A 76 34.96 15.30 -14.79
C GLY A 76 34.14 16.55 -14.38
N ARG A 77 32.81 16.51 -14.53
CA ARG A 77 31.87 17.52 -13.99
C ARG A 77 31.36 17.18 -12.61
N PHE A 78 31.31 15.89 -12.28
CA PHE A 78 30.97 15.42 -10.94
C PHE A 78 32.09 15.83 -9.97
N ARG A 79 31.75 16.62 -8.95
CA ARG A 79 32.63 16.99 -7.85
C ARG A 79 31.99 16.43 -6.59
N PRO A 80 32.23 15.15 -6.27
CA PRO A 80 31.63 14.55 -5.10
C PRO A 80 32.08 15.33 -3.88
N ARG A 81 31.14 15.50 -2.95
CA ARG A 81 31.47 16.01 -1.64
C ARG A 81 32.19 14.89 -0.87
N PRO A 82 33.13 15.22 0.03
CA PRO A 82 33.83 14.20 0.82
C PRO A 82 32.91 13.22 1.55
N GLU A 83 31.72 13.67 1.96
CA GLU A 83 30.68 12.90 2.63
C GLU A 83 29.85 12.00 1.69
N GLU A 84 29.88 12.26 0.38
CA GLU A 84 29.14 11.47 -0.60
C GLU A 84 30.08 10.41 -1.20
N SER A 85 30.16 9.24 -0.56
CA SER A 85 31.11 8.18 -0.93
C SER A 85 30.53 7.06 -1.80
N ALA A 86 29.21 6.95 -1.89
CA ALA A 86 28.50 5.91 -2.62
C ALA A 86 27.30 6.50 -3.38
N ALA A 87 26.96 5.93 -4.54
CA ALA A 87 25.78 6.34 -5.29
C ALA A 87 24.48 5.77 -4.70
N GLY A 88 24.53 4.54 -4.20
CA GLY A 88 23.37 3.79 -3.71
C GLY A 88 23.49 3.35 -2.25
N MET A 89 22.81 2.25 -1.95
CA MET A 89 22.69 1.67 -0.60
C MET A 89 23.83 0.70 -0.24
N SER A 90 24.88 0.61 -1.06
CA SER A 90 26.00 -0.34 -0.86
C SER A 90 25.55 -1.81 -0.76
N VAL A 91 24.62 -2.21 -1.63
CA VAL A 91 24.10 -3.58 -1.74
C VAL A 91 25.15 -4.52 -2.32
N ASP A 92 25.90 -4.06 -3.31
CA ASP A 92 27.04 -4.74 -3.92
C ASP A 92 28.07 -5.24 -2.88
N LEU A 93 28.41 -4.40 -1.88
CA LEU A 93 29.28 -4.77 -0.78
C LEU A 93 28.60 -5.72 0.22
N ALA A 94 27.29 -5.65 0.40
CA ALA A 94 26.58 -6.60 1.27
C ALA A 94 26.65 -8.04 0.69
N TRP A 95 26.62 -8.18 -0.64
CA TRP A 95 26.71 -9.46 -1.34
C TRP A 95 28.00 -10.25 -1.09
N ARG A 96 29.06 -9.59 -0.63
CA ARG A 96 30.29 -10.27 -0.18
C ARG A 96 30.09 -11.12 1.06
N PHE A 97 29.01 -10.86 1.81
CA PHE A 97 28.64 -11.62 3.01
C PHE A 97 27.42 -12.51 2.79
N THR A 98 26.37 -12.01 2.13
CA THR A 98 25.17 -12.80 1.84
C THR A 98 24.46 -12.28 0.59
N GLN A 99 23.91 -13.18 -0.23
CA GLN A 99 23.00 -12.84 -1.35
C GLN A 99 21.53 -13.17 -1.01
N GLY A 100 21.23 -13.43 0.26
CA GLY A 100 19.94 -13.94 0.71
C GLY A 100 19.93 -15.45 0.96
N ASP A 101 18.79 -15.93 1.45
CA ASP A 101 18.52 -17.34 1.72
C ASP A 101 17.09 -17.66 1.23
N PRO A 102 16.85 -18.80 0.56
CA PRO A 102 15.52 -19.17 0.05
C PRO A 102 14.48 -19.41 1.14
N ARG A 103 14.90 -19.51 2.42
CA ARG A 103 13.99 -19.54 3.57
C ARG A 103 13.46 -18.16 3.91
N VAL A 104 14.12 -17.08 3.46
CA VAL A 104 13.66 -15.71 3.68
C VAL A 104 12.59 -15.36 2.65
N ARG A 105 11.43 -14.91 3.13
CA ARG A 105 10.26 -14.61 2.31
C ARG A 105 9.91 -13.13 2.40
N ILE A 106 9.72 -12.50 1.25
CA ILE A 106 9.25 -11.12 1.11
C ILE A 106 7.84 -11.15 0.53
N ALA A 107 6.84 -10.76 1.32
CA ALA A 107 5.48 -10.61 0.83
C ALA A 107 5.31 -9.28 0.10
N ILE A 108 4.62 -9.30 -1.04
CA ILE A 108 4.40 -8.15 -1.91
C ILE A 108 2.92 -7.80 -1.88
N THR A 109 2.51 -6.83 -1.07
CA THR A 109 1.11 -6.37 -1.00
C THR A 109 0.89 -5.25 -2.01
N ASP A 110 0.35 -5.56 -3.20
CA ASP A 110 0.25 -4.59 -4.32
C ASP A 110 -0.92 -4.90 -5.30
N SER A 111 -0.83 -4.43 -6.55
CA SER A 111 -1.79 -4.65 -7.65
C SER A 111 -1.85 -6.10 -8.16
N GLY A 112 -0.98 -6.96 -7.65
CA GLY A 112 -0.75 -8.32 -8.14
C GLY A 112 0.59 -8.48 -8.85
N ILE A 113 0.75 -9.60 -9.56
CA ILE A 113 1.97 -9.97 -10.27
C ILE A 113 1.70 -10.35 -11.72
N LEU A 114 2.63 -10.04 -12.61
CA LEU A 114 2.59 -10.45 -14.01
C LEU A 114 3.34 -11.78 -14.13
N TRP A 115 2.58 -12.88 -14.26
CA TRP A 115 3.15 -14.23 -14.35
C TRP A 115 4.16 -14.41 -15.50
N GLU A 116 4.01 -13.64 -16.58
CA GLU A 116 4.91 -13.71 -17.74
C GLU A 116 6.28 -13.03 -17.54
N ASP A 117 6.54 -12.36 -16.41
CA ASP A 117 7.82 -11.70 -16.17
C ASP A 117 8.93 -12.74 -15.97
N GLY A 118 9.87 -12.76 -16.93
CA GLY A 118 10.92 -13.78 -17.00
C GLY A 118 11.93 -13.73 -15.86
N ASP A 119 12.01 -12.62 -15.13
CA ASP A 119 12.97 -12.42 -14.06
C ASP A 119 12.44 -12.89 -12.69
N LEU A 120 11.14 -13.23 -12.62
CA LEU A 120 10.43 -13.62 -11.41
C LEU A 120 9.88 -15.06 -11.42
N VAL A 121 9.89 -15.75 -12.56
CA VAL A 121 9.33 -17.11 -12.72
C VAL A 121 9.75 -18.06 -11.59
N ASP A 122 11.03 -18.05 -11.23
CA ASP A 122 11.60 -18.92 -10.20
C ASP A 122 11.76 -18.23 -8.83
N LYS A 123 11.07 -17.11 -8.58
CA LYS A 123 11.13 -16.36 -7.32
C LYS A 123 9.90 -16.50 -6.43
N VAL A 124 8.76 -16.78 -7.03
CA VAL A 124 7.48 -16.93 -6.32
C VAL A 124 7.56 -18.14 -5.40
N TRP A 125 7.44 -17.94 -4.09
CA TRP A 125 7.29 -19.01 -3.12
C TRP A 125 6.06 -19.86 -3.48
N LEU A 126 6.25 -21.17 -3.56
CA LEU A 126 5.18 -22.12 -3.83
C LEU A 126 4.77 -22.81 -2.52
N ASN A 127 3.47 -22.80 -2.20
CA ASN A 127 2.96 -23.48 -1.02
C ASN A 127 3.03 -25.00 -1.20
N GLN A 128 3.95 -25.62 -0.46
CA GLN A 128 4.17 -27.07 -0.48
C GLN A 128 3.02 -27.87 0.12
N GLY A 129 2.25 -27.25 1.02
CA GLY A 129 1.08 -27.85 1.63
C GLY A 129 0.04 -28.22 0.57
N GLU A 130 -0.32 -27.24 -0.26
CA GLU A 130 -1.26 -27.41 -1.38
C GLU A 130 -0.69 -28.30 -2.50
N LEU A 131 0.63 -28.24 -2.74
CA LEU A 131 1.26 -29.05 -3.80
C LEU A 131 1.61 -30.48 -3.35
N ALA A 132 1.26 -30.91 -2.14
CA ALA A 132 1.67 -32.21 -1.60
C ALA A 132 1.18 -33.41 -2.44
N ALA A 133 -0.02 -33.31 -3.03
CA ALA A 133 -0.59 -34.30 -3.96
C ALA A 133 -0.09 -34.13 -5.41
N HIS A 134 0.53 -32.99 -5.72
CA HIS A 134 0.91 -32.55 -7.05
C HIS A 134 2.43 -32.40 -7.19
N LYS A 135 3.21 -33.30 -6.59
CA LYS A 135 4.68 -33.25 -6.66
C LYS A 135 5.19 -33.33 -8.10
N PRO A 136 6.23 -32.56 -8.45
CA PRO A 136 6.83 -32.59 -9.77
C PRO A 136 7.53 -33.93 -10.04
N GLN A 137 7.74 -34.24 -11.32
CA GLN A 137 8.33 -35.50 -11.77
C GLN A 137 9.37 -35.28 -12.84
N HIS A 138 10.37 -36.17 -12.89
CA HIS A 138 11.25 -36.25 -14.04
C HIS A 138 10.49 -36.70 -15.30
N ALA A 139 11.08 -36.46 -16.48
CA ALA A 139 10.46 -36.78 -17.77
C ALA A 139 10.08 -38.27 -17.95
N ASP A 140 10.69 -39.18 -17.20
CA ASP A 140 10.37 -40.62 -17.20
C ASP A 140 9.29 -41.01 -16.18
N GLY A 141 8.72 -40.03 -15.46
CA GLY A 141 7.71 -40.20 -14.41
C GLY A 141 8.27 -40.62 -13.06
N THR A 142 9.59 -40.62 -12.88
CA THR A 142 10.19 -40.92 -11.57
C THR A 142 10.08 -39.74 -10.60
N PRO A 143 9.96 -39.99 -9.27
CA PRO A 143 9.88 -38.92 -8.27
C PRO A 143 11.17 -38.10 -8.19
N CYS A 144 11.03 -36.81 -7.88
CA CYS A 144 12.15 -35.90 -7.71
C CYS A 144 12.88 -36.05 -6.35
N GLY A 145 14.00 -35.34 -6.21
CA GLY A 145 14.88 -35.38 -5.04
C GLY A 145 14.48 -34.39 -3.95
N GLY A 146 15.48 -33.85 -3.24
CA GLY A 146 15.30 -32.90 -2.14
C GLY A 146 15.30 -33.55 -0.75
N ASP A 147 15.56 -32.73 0.27
CA ASP A 147 15.62 -33.11 1.68
C ASP A 147 14.61 -32.33 2.51
N GLY A 148 14.18 -32.89 3.65
CA GLY A 148 13.27 -32.22 4.59
C GLY A 148 11.94 -31.85 3.93
N GLU A 149 11.58 -30.57 3.97
CA GLU A 149 10.35 -30.03 3.36
C GLU A 149 10.37 -30.11 1.82
N LEU A 150 11.55 -30.15 1.19
CA LEU A 150 11.71 -30.27 -0.28
C LEU A 150 11.67 -31.72 -0.78
N ALA A 151 11.48 -32.71 0.09
CA ALA A 151 11.53 -34.12 -0.30
C ALA A 151 10.45 -34.47 -1.34
N GLY A 152 10.89 -34.80 -2.55
CA GLY A 152 10.04 -35.09 -3.72
C GLY A 152 9.68 -33.88 -4.56
N PHE A 153 10.17 -32.68 -4.22
CA PHE A 153 9.87 -31.43 -4.93
C PHE A 153 11.04 -30.90 -5.76
N ASP A 154 12.28 -31.11 -5.30
CA ASP A 154 13.48 -30.56 -5.95
C ASP A 154 13.96 -31.48 -7.09
N CYS A 155 13.54 -31.18 -8.32
CA CYS A 155 13.86 -31.97 -9.51
C CYS A 155 15.18 -31.53 -10.15
N ASN A 156 15.55 -30.26 -10.02
CA ASN A 156 16.73 -29.69 -10.64
C ASN A 156 17.98 -29.73 -9.72
N GLY A 157 17.81 -30.02 -8.43
CA GLY A 157 18.84 -30.15 -7.40
C GLY A 157 19.38 -28.82 -6.86
N ASP A 158 18.64 -27.71 -7.02
CA ASP A 158 19.09 -26.37 -6.61
C ASP A 158 18.72 -26.02 -5.16
N GLY A 159 17.99 -26.90 -4.47
CA GLY A 159 17.57 -26.73 -3.08
C GLY A 159 16.41 -25.75 -2.91
N ILE A 160 15.63 -25.53 -3.96
CA ILE A 160 14.51 -24.61 -4.01
C ILE A 160 13.32 -25.32 -4.69
N LEU A 161 12.09 -25.01 -4.30
CA LEU A 161 10.90 -25.40 -5.06
C LEU A 161 10.47 -24.22 -5.94
N SER A 162 10.45 -24.40 -7.26
CA SER A 162 9.98 -23.39 -8.20
C SER A 162 9.24 -23.98 -9.40
N ALA A 163 8.70 -23.12 -10.28
CA ALA A 163 8.06 -23.56 -11.52
C ALA A 163 9.02 -24.38 -12.41
N SER A 164 10.31 -24.08 -12.38
CA SER A 164 11.34 -24.85 -13.08
C SER A 164 11.43 -26.32 -12.67
N ASP A 165 11.01 -26.71 -11.46
CA ASP A 165 10.96 -28.13 -11.07
C ASP A 165 9.88 -28.91 -11.83
N TYR A 166 8.81 -28.22 -12.22
CA TYR A 166 7.67 -28.82 -12.90
C TYR A 166 7.87 -29.03 -14.41
N LYS A 167 8.88 -28.41 -15.02
CA LYS A 167 9.06 -28.34 -16.49
C LYS A 167 9.02 -29.68 -17.23
N ASP A 168 9.50 -30.74 -16.58
CA ASP A 168 9.62 -32.08 -17.17
C ASP A 168 8.46 -33.01 -16.75
N THR A 169 7.53 -32.52 -15.93
CA THR A 169 6.43 -33.31 -15.37
C THR A 169 5.49 -33.79 -16.50
N PRO A 170 5.38 -35.11 -16.77
CA PRO A 170 4.67 -35.62 -17.94
C PRO A 170 3.16 -35.36 -17.98
N THR A 171 2.54 -35.14 -16.82
CA THR A 171 1.09 -34.91 -16.66
C THR A 171 0.66 -33.51 -17.05
N LEU A 172 1.60 -32.55 -17.14
CA LEU A 172 1.28 -31.19 -17.52
C LEU A 172 0.92 -31.08 -19.00
N THR A 173 -0.14 -30.30 -19.27
CA THR A 173 -0.65 -29.98 -20.60
C THR A 173 -0.72 -28.47 -20.81
N PRO A 174 -0.61 -27.94 -22.03
CA PRO A 174 -0.37 -28.63 -23.29
C PRO A 174 1.03 -29.27 -23.36
N GLU A 175 1.22 -30.20 -24.29
CA GLU A 175 2.57 -30.68 -24.61
C GLU A 175 3.42 -29.52 -25.14
N GLY A 176 4.71 -29.52 -24.79
CA GLY A 176 5.63 -28.48 -25.22
C GLY A 176 5.75 -28.41 -26.75
N SER A 177 5.84 -27.19 -27.28
CA SER A 177 6.02 -26.91 -28.70
C SER A 177 7.05 -25.79 -28.91
N ALA A 178 7.40 -25.48 -30.17
CA ALA A 178 8.41 -24.45 -30.44
C ALA A 178 7.96 -23.09 -29.88
N GLY A 179 8.65 -22.58 -28.86
CA GLY A 179 8.34 -21.31 -28.20
C GLY A 179 7.25 -21.38 -27.12
N ARG A 180 6.79 -22.57 -26.73
CA ARG A 180 5.87 -22.79 -25.60
C ARG A 180 6.31 -24.00 -24.78
N PRO A 181 6.69 -23.84 -23.51
CA PRO A 181 7.08 -24.97 -22.67
C PRO A 181 5.88 -25.89 -22.40
N ARG A 182 6.17 -27.11 -21.93
CA ARG A 182 5.11 -28.02 -21.47
C ARG A 182 4.43 -27.39 -20.26
N GLY A 183 3.10 -27.48 -20.21
CA GLY A 183 2.33 -26.97 -19.07
C GLY A 183 1.91 -25.51 -19.16
N ASP A 184 2.39 -24.74 -20.14
CA ASP A 184 2.02 -23.35 -20.43
C ASP A 184 0.53 -23.25 -20.83
N ARG A 185 -0.36 -23.18 -19.83
CA ARG A 185 -1.81 -23.25 -19.95
C ARG A 185 -2.42 -21.86 -20.12
N ASN A 186 -1.82 -20.84 -19.52
CA ASN A 186 -2.18 -19.45 -19.81
C ASN A 186 -1.64 -18.98 -21.19
N GLY A 187 -0.69 -19.73 -21.76
CA GLY A 187 -0.16 -19.56 -23.10
C GLY A 187 0.65 -18.27 -23.28
N ASN A 188 1.27 -17.80 -22.20
CA ASN A 188 2.13 -16.61 -22.17
C ASN A 188 3.58 -16.92 -22.64
N GLY A 189 3.89 -18.18 -22.94
CA GLY A 189 5.20 -18.63 -23.44
C GLY A 189 6.16 -19.08 -22.35
N ARG A 190 5.71 -19.20 -21.09
CA ARG A 190 6.49 -19.64 -19.95
C ARG A 190 5.77 -20.77 -19.21
N LEU A 191 6.51 -21.45 -18.33
CA LEU A 191 5.91 -22.28 -17.30
C LEU A 191 6.15 -21.51 -16.01
N ASP A 192 5.10 -20.99 -15.41
CA ASP A 192 5.16 -20.13 -14.23
C ASP A 192 4.15 -20.56 -13.16
N ALA A 193 4.09 -19.80 -12.06
CA ALA A 193 3.19 -20.11 -10.97
C ALA A 193 1.70 -20.00 -11.36
N GLY A 194 1.35 -19.11 -12.30
CA GLY A 194 0.00 -19.00 -12.85
C GLY A 194 -0.41 -20.27 -13.60
N ASP A 195 0.50 -20.94 -14.29
CA ASP A 195 0.22 -22.25 -14.89
C ASP A 195 -0.02 -23.33 -13.83
N LEU A 196 0.77 -23.35 -12.75
CA LEU A 196 0.60 -24.32 -11.66
C LEU A 196 -0.77 -24.15 -10.99
N LEU A 197 -1.19 -22.91 -10.73
CA LEU A 197 -2.54 -22.58 -10.25
C LEU A 197 -3.60 -23.17 -11.17
N LEU A 198 -3.51 -22.93 -12.48
CA LEU A 198 -4.48 -23.48 -13.44
C LEU A 198 -4.52 -25.02 -13.43
N HIS A 199 -3.37 -25.69 -13.25
CA HIS A 199 -3.30 -27.16 -13.26
C HIS A 199 -3.81 -27.83 -12.00
N PHE A 200 -3.58 -27.20 -10.85
CA PHE A 200 -3.68 -27.89 -9.57
C PHE A 200 -4.75 -27.32 -8.62
N SER A 201 -5.40 -26.20 -8.96
CA SER A 201 -6.52 -25.71 -8.15
C SER A 201 -7.75 -26.62 -8.28
N ASP A 202 -8.19 -27.22 -7.17
CA ASP A 202 -9.39 -28.07 -7.12
C ASP A 202 -10.47 -27.60 -6.13
N GLY A 203 -10.21 -26.49 -5.43
CA GLY A 203 -11.04 -25.82 -4.45
C GLY A 203 -10.85 -26.32 -3.02
N ALA A 204 -9.93 -27.27 -2.78
CA ALA A 204 -9.60 -27.75 -1.45
C ALA A 204 -8.53 -26.89 -0.77
N ASP A 205 -8.58 -26.87 0.56
CA ASP A 205 -7.54 -26.32 1.44
C ASP A 205 -6.81 -27.53 2.05
N ASP A 206 -5.78 -28.02 1.33
CA ASP A 206 -5.09 -29.27 1.66
C ASP A 206 -4.20 -29.10 2.90
N ASP A 207 -3.60 -27.93 3.06
CA ASP A 207 -2.75 -27.59 4.21
C ASP A 207 -3.51 -27.09 5.45
N ARG A 208 -4.80 -26.74 5.28
CA ARG A 208 -5.74 -26.26 6.30
C ARG A 208 -5.31 -24.95 6.92
N ASN A 209 -4.73 -24.05 6.12
CA ASN A 209 -4.37 -22.72 6.55
C ASN A 209 -5.53 -21.72 6.44
N GLY A 210 -6.68 -22.12 5.88
CA GLY A 210 -7.88 -21.29 5.68
C GLY A 210 -8.01 -20.68 4.28
N TYR A 211 -7.08 -20.98 3.37
CA TYR A 211 -6.97 -20.41 2.03
C TYR A 211 -6.84 -21.54 1.00
N ALA A 212 -7.96 -21.91 0.40
CA ALA A 212 -7.99 -23.01 -0.58
C ALA A 212 -7.14 -22.71 -1.83
N ASP A 213 -6.25 -23.63 -2.16
CA ASP A 213 -5.36 -23.60 -3.32
C ASP A 213 -4.43 -22.37 -3.36
N ASP A 214 -3.96 -21.87 -2.21
CA ASP A 214 -3.05 -20.72 -2.10
C ASP A 214 -1.59 -21.04 -2.54
N ILE A 215 -1.47 -21.78 -3.64
CA ILE A 215 -0.24 -22.34 -4.22
C ILE A 215 0.83 -21.26 -4.43
N ALA A 216 0.45 -20.05 -4.81
CA ALA A 216 1.37 -18.99 -5.24
C ALA A 216 1.03 -17.61 -4.65
N GLY A 217 0.47 -17.61 -3.43
CA GLY A 217 -0.03 -16.39 -2.78
C GLY A 217 -1.55 -16.27 -2.89
N TRP A 218 -2.08 -15.06 -2.74
CA TRP A 218 -3.52 -14.84 -2.59
C TRP A 218 -3.99 -13.48 -3.14
N ASP A 219 -5.18 -13.43 -3.72
CA ASP A 219 -5.89 -12.20 -4.12
C ASP A 219 -6.98 -11.83 -3.10
N PHE A 220 -6.71 -10.84 -2.26
CA PHE A 220 -7.68 -10.29 -1.32
C PHE A 220 -8.68 -9.32 -1.97
N PHE A 221 -8.28 -8.68 -3.07
CA PHE A 221 -9.12 -7.77 -3.83
C PHE A 221 -10.28 -8.51 -4.53
N LYS A 222 -10.02 -9.72 -5.01
CA LYS A 222 -11.02 -10.61 -5.65
C LYS A 222 -11.50 -11.73 -4.75
N ASN A 223 -10.79 -12.00 -3.66
CA ASN A 223 -11.08 -13.09 -2.74
C ASN A 223 -10.94 -14.44 -3.47
N ASP A 224 -9.79 -14.66 -4.12
CA ASP A 224 -9.44 -15.92 -4.78
C ASP A 224 -7.93 -16.20 -4.69
N ASN A 225 -7.49 -17.32 -5.26
CA ASN A 225 -6.14 -17.83 -5.11
C ASN A 225 -5.16 -17.36 -6.21
N ASP A 226 -5.57 -16.47 -7.11
CA ASP A 226 -4.73 -16.01 -8.22
C ASP A 226 -4.40 -14.51 -8.10
N PRO A 227 -3.26 -14.14 -7.47
CA PRO A 227 -2.82 -12.75 -7.33
C PRO A 227 -2.32 -12.12 -8.64
N PHE A 228 -2.87 -12.48 -9.80
CA PHE A 228 -2.50 -11.94 -11.10
C PHE A 228 -2.92 -10.47 -11.26
N ASP A 229 -2.03 -9.65 -11.82
CA ASP A 229 -2.34 -8.27 -12.19
C ASP A 229 -3.08 -8.23 -13.55
N ASP A 230 -4.39 -8.50 -13.51
CA ASP A 230 -5.28 -8.47 -14.67
C ASP A 230 -5.42 -7.08 -15.33
N THR A 231 -5.18 -6.01 -14.57
CA THR A 231 -5.16 -4.62 -15.04
C THR A 231 -3.90 -4.23 -15.78
N ARG A 232 -2.84 -5.05 -15.68
CA ARG A 232 -1.51 -4.80 -16.25
C ARG A 232 -0.91 -3.49 -15.71
N ASP A 233 -1.15 -3.17 -14.44
CA ASP A 233 -0.58 -1.98 -13.80
C ASP A 233 0.95 -2.12 -13.65
N GLY A 234 1.41 -3.32 -13.29
CA GLY A 234 2.82 -3.71 -13.24
C GLY A 234 3.57 -3.21 -12.01
N HIS A 235 2.93 -2.43 -11.14
CA HIS A 235 3.56 -1.83 -9.96
C HIS A 235 4.11 -2.89 -8.98
N GLY A 236 3.31 -3.92 -8.67
CA GLY A 236 3.77 -5.04 -7.84
C GLY A 236 4.93 -5.83 -8.46
N THR A 237 4.93 -5.97 -9.79
CA THR A 237 5.97 -6.72 -10.54
C THR A 237 7.31 -5.98 -10.54
N GLU A 238 7.32 -4.67 -10.77
CA GLU A 238 8.56 -3.88 -10.72
C GLU A 238 9.13 -3.79 -9.29
N GLY A 239 8.25 -3.71 -8.28
CA GLY A 239 8.63 -3.82 -6.88
C GLY A 239 9.28 -5.17 -6.56
N ALA A 240 8.64 -6.27 -6.96
CA ALA A 240 9.16 -7.64 -6.80
C ALA A 240 10.55 -7.81 -7.45
N LYS A 241 10.76 -7.28 -8.66
CA LYS A 241 12.06 -7.31 -9.35
C LYS A 241 13.12 -6.55 -8.56
N THR A 242 12.80 -5.35 -8.10
CA THR A 242 13.72 -4.54 -7.28
C THR A 242 14.14 -5.29 -6.02
N ALA A 243 13.20 -5.94 -5.33
CA ALA A 243 13.47 -6.67 -4.10
C ALA A 243 14.29 -7.95 -4.33
N ALA A 244 13.95 -8.78 -5.32
CA ALA A 244 14.46 -10.15 -5.42
C ALA A 244 14.53 -10.76 -6.84
N ALA A 245 14.58 -9.96 -7.92
CA ALA A 245 14.82 -10.46 -9.28
C ALA A 245 15.96 -11.49 -9.37
N GLN A 246 15.85 -12.41 -10.32
CA GLN A 246 16.82 -13.47 -10.51
C GLN A 246 18.13 -12.94 -11.11
N THR A 247 19.13 -12.75 -10.25
CA THR A 247 20.47 -12.36 -10.70
C THR A 247 21.20 -13.47 -11.45
N ASN A 248 21.99 -13.08 -12.45
CA ASN A 248 22.78 -13.91 -13.35
C ASN A 248 21.95 -14.84 -14.25
N ASN A 249 20.76 -14.43 -14.65
CA ASN A 249 19.95 -15.14 -15.65
C ASN A 249 20.05 -14.52 -17.06
N GLN A 250 20.84 -13.45 -17.23
CA GLN A 250 21.00 -12.70 -18.51
C GLN A 250 19.72 -11.96 -18.95
N LEU A 251 18.77 -11.76 -18.04
CA LEU A 251 17.54 -11.02 -18.24
C LEU A 251 17.52 -9.85 -17.25
N GLY A 252 16.86 -8.75 -17.62
CA GLY A 252 16.61 -7.64 -16.71
C GLY A 252 17.86 -7.16 -15.94
N GLY A 253 17.69 -7.03 -14.63
CA GLY A 253 18.72 -6.60 -13.68
C GLY A 253 18.86 -7.55 -12.50
N ALA A 254 19.67 -7.18 -11.51
CA ALA A 254 19.81 -7.95 -10.28
C ALA A 254 18.82 -7.49 -9.21
N GLY A 255 18.16 -8.41 -8.52
CA GLY A 255 17.40 -8.08 -7.30
C GLY A 255 18.32 -7.80 -6.12
N ILE A 256 17.86 -7.03 -5.14
CA ILE A 256 18.68 -6.71 -3.95
C ILE A 256 18.94 -7.94 -3.08
N CYS A 257 17.95 -8.82 -2.91
CA CYS A 257 18.09 -10.12 -2.26
C CYS A 257 17.87 -11.27 -3.28
N PRO A 258 18.87 -11.59 -4.13
CA PRO A 258 18.70 -12.55 -5.23
C PRO A 258 18.23 -13.94 -4.81
N ARG A 259 18.51 -14.37 -3.58
CA ARG A 259 18.13 -15.71 -3.08
C ARG A 259 16.86 -15.70 -2.23
N CYS A 260 16.28 -14.54 -1.91
CA CYS A 260 15.00 -14.47 -1.22
C CYS A 260 13.84 -14.97 -2.11
N ARG A 261 12.74 -15.39 -1.49
CA ARG A 261 11.50 -15.80 -2.16
C ARG A 261 10.42 -14.74 -2.00
N LEU A 262 9.50 -14.67 -2.96
CA LEU A 262 8.42 -13.68 -3.00
C LEU A 262 7.06 -14.32 -2.74
N ILE A 263 6.22 -13.68 -1.94
CA ILE A 263 4.80 -14.07 -1.77
C ILE A 263 3.94 -12.97 -2.40
N PRO A 264 3.41 -13.16 -3.62
CA PRO A 264 2.51 -12.19 -4.25
C PRO A 264 1.19 -12.10 -3.49
N LEU A 265 0.78 -10.90 -3.08
CA LEU A 265 -0.50 -10.64 -2.41
C LEU A 265 -1.19 -9.47 -3.08
N ARG A 266 -2.32 -9.74 -3.74
CA ARG A 266 -3.08 -8.69 -4.42
C ARG A 266 -4.08 -8.06 -3.45
N VAL A 267 -3.96 -6.75 -3.24
CA VAL A 267 -4.81 -5.97 -2.31
C VAL A 267 -5.57 -4.84 -3.00
N GLY A 268 -5.36 -4.67 -4.29
CA GLY A 268 -6.03 -3.69 -5.13
C GLY A 268 -5.75 -3.93 -6.61
N ASP A 269 -6.23 -3.03 -7.45
CA ASP A 269 -5.95 -2.99 -8.89
C ASP A 269 -4.88 -1.96 -9.26
N SER A 270 -4.26 -1.34 -8.26
CA SER A 270 -3.18 -0.35 -8.38
C SER A 270 -2.50 -0.19 -7.02
N HIS A 271 -1.63 0.81 -6.86
CA HIS A 271 -0.98 1.16 -5.60
C HIS A 271 -1.89 1.81 -4.54
N VAL A 272 -3.22 1.77 -4.72
CA VAL A 272 -4.23 2.24 -3.77
C VAL A 272 -5.13 1.07 -3.37
N ALA A 273 -5.28 0.85 -2.06
CA ALA A 273 -5.99 -0.31 -1.51
C ALA A 273 -6.99 0.10 -0.42
N ASP A 274 -7.87 -0.83 -0.07
CA ASP A 274 -8.73 -0.77 1.11
C ASP A 274 -7.98 -1.31 2.35
N ALA A 275 -8.14 -0.68 3.51
CA ALA A 275 -7.44 -1.08 4.73
C ALA A 275 -7.82 -2.48 5.22
N GLN A 276 -9.05 -2.98 4.95
CA GLN A 276 -9.49 -4.31 5.36
C GLN A 276 -8.79 -5.39 4.52
N ASP A 277 -8.70 -5.20 3.21
CA ASP A 277 -7.98 -6.12 2.32
C ASP A 277 -6.47 -6.14 2.61
N LEU A 278 -5.88 -4.97 2.88
CA LEU A 278 -4.49 -4.87 3.32
C LEU A 278 -4.25 -5.58 4.66
N ALA A 279 -5.16 -5.42 5.63
CA ALA A 279 -5.07 -6.10 6.93
C ALA A 279 -5.09 -7.63 6.78
N LYS A 280 -6.02 -8.17 5.99
CA LYS A 280 -6.09 -9.61 5.70
C LYS A 280 -4.79 -10.11 5.04
N ALA A 281 -4.22 -9.34 4.13
CA ALA A 281 -2.94 -9.67 3.48
C ALA A 281 -1.75 -9.69 4.45
N LEU A 282 -1.69 -8.74 5.40
CA LEU A 282 -0.66 -8.72 6.44
C LEU A 282 -0.73 -9.95 7.36
N LEU A 283 -1.95 -10.36 7.74
CA LEU A 283 -2.17 -11.57 8.55
C LEU A 283 -1.72 -12.83 7.80
N TYR A 284 -2.14 -12.98 6.54
CA TYR A 284 -1.70 -14.09 5.68
C TYR A 284 -0.18 -14.10 5.50
N ALA A 285 0.43 -12.96 5.17
CA ALA A 285 1.88 -12.86 5.00
C ALA A 285 2.63 -13.35 6.25
N THR A 286 2.15 -12.94 7.43
CA THR A 286 2.77 -13.29 8.71
C THR A 286 2.64 -14.80 9.01
N ASP A 287 1.45 -15.38 8.82
CA ASP A 287 1.21 -16.82 9.02
C ASP A 287 1.96 -17.69 8.00
N SER A 288 2.06 -17.21 6.76
CA SER A 288 2.89 -17.79 5.68
C SER A 288 4.39 -17.54 5.87
N ARG A 289 4.80 -17.07 7.07
CA ARG A 289 6.19 -16.83 7.49
C ARG A 289 6.97 -15.86 6.61
N ALA A 290 6.33 -14.78 6.17
CA ALA A 290 7.05 -13.65 5.61
C ALA A 290 7.93 -13.00 6.69
N ASP A 291 9.22 -12.82 6.39
CA ASP A 291 10.13 -12.06 7.25
C ASP A 291 9.95 -10.55 7.03
N VAL A 292 9.58 -10.18 5.81
CA VAL A 292 9.39 -8.79 5.38
C VAL A 292 8.11 -8.67 4.56
N VAL A 293 7.31 -7.64 4.85
CA VAL A 293 6.24 -7.20 3.97
C VAL A 293 6.69 -5.93 3.26
N GLN A 294 6.75 -5.99 1.93
CA GLN A 294 6.82 -4.83 1.08
C GLN A 294 5.40 -4.27 0.91
N CYS A 295 5.15 -3.08 1.44
CA CYS A 295 3.86 -2.39 1.36
C CYS A 295 3.99 -1.05 0.62
N PRO A 296 4.07 -1.07 -0.73
CA PRO A 296 4.19 0.14 -1.55
C PRO A 296 2.91 0.96 -1.63
N VAL A 297 1.79 0.37 -1.17
CA VAL A 297 0.43 0.87 -1.32
C VAL A 297 0.09 1.95 -0.28
N THR A 298 -0.87 2.79 -0.64
CA THR A 298 -1.56 3.67 0.29
C THR A 298 -3.00 3.18 0.49
N ALA A 299 -3.44 3.06 1.73
CA ALA A 299 -4.83 2.77 2.03
C ALA A 299 -5.69 4.04 1.89
N VAL A 300 -6.91 3.91 1.36
CA VAL A 300 -7.89 5.02 1.26
C VAL A 300 -8.46 5.41 2.63
N ASP A 301 -8.23 4.58 3.63
CA ASP A 301 -8.75 4.65 4.98
C ASP A 301 -7.75 4.10 6.01
N SER A 302 -8.13 4.16 7.29
CA SER A 302 -7.36 3.67 8.43
C SER A 302 -8.33 3.11 9.47
N THR A 303 -8.08 1.86 9.87
CA THR A 303 -8.98 1.08 10.73
C THR A 303 -8.21 0.38 11.84
N GLY A 304 -8.90 0.08 12.95
CA GLY A 304 -8.38 -0.70 14.06
C GLY A 304 -7.98 -2.12 13.62
N PHE A 305 -8.66 -2.69 12.63
CA PHE A 305 -8.28 -3.99 12.07
C PHE A 305 -6.93 -3.95 11.36
N LEU A 306 -6.64 -2.89 10.59
CA LEU A 306 -5.31 -2.68 10.00
C LEU A 306 -4.24 -2.48 11.08
N GLN A 307 -4.53 -1.74 12.15
CA GLN A 307 -3.60 -1.58 13.25
C GLN A 307 -3.31 -2.92 13.96
N GLU A 308 -4.35 -3.72 14.23
CA GLU A 308 -4.22 -5.04 14.85
C GLU A 308 -3.37 -5.99 13.99
N ALA A 309 -3.54 -5.97 12.66
CA ALA A 309 -2.72 -6.76 11.74
C ALA A 309 -1.24 -6.33 11.73
N LEU A 310 -0.97 -5.03 11.82
CA LEU A 310 0.40 -4.51 11.94
C LEU A 310 1.05 -4.90 13.27
N ASP A 311 0.30 -4.82 14.37
CA ASP A 311 0.76 -5.22 15.70
C ASP A 311 1.04 -6.73 15.75
N HIS A 312 0.21 -7.54 15.09
CA HIS A 312 0.42 -8.98 14.92
C HIS A 312 1.70 -9.29 14.16
N ALA A 313 1.90 -8.66 12.99
CA ALA A 313 3.11 -8.81 12.19
C ALA A 313 4.38 -8.44 12.99
N HIS A 314 4.34 -7.32 13.71
CA HIS A 314 5.44 -6.87 14.56
C HIS A 314 5.76 -7.88 15.67
N GLY A 315 4.74 -8.37 16.37
CA GLY A 315 4.87 -9.34 17.44
C GLY A 315 5.42 -10.70 16.99
N LYS A 316 5.20 -11.08 15.73
CA LYS A 316 5.73 -12.31 15.10
C LYS A 316 7.12 -12.13 14.48
N GLY A 317 7.64 -10.90 14.47
CA GLY A 317 8.97 -10.59 13.94
C GLY A 317 9.00 -10.25 12.45
N THR A 318 7.84 -10.06 11.81
CA THR A 318 7.71 -9.63 10.41
C THR A 318 7.85 -8.12 10.31
N LEU A 319 8.81 -7.64 9.51
CA LEU A 319 9.03 -6.20 9.30
C LEU A 319 8.13 -5.68 8.17
N VAL A 320 7.27 -4.71 8.45
CA VAL A 320 6.41 -4.08 7.43
C VAL A 320 7.04 -2.77 6.95
N VAL A 321 7.50 -2.74 5.70
CA VAL A 321 8.08 -1.55 5.05
C VAL A 321 7.00 -0.82 4.27
N ALA A 322 6.73 0.44 4.63
CA ALA A 322 5.61 1.22 4.09
C ALA A 322 6.06 2.46 3.32
N SER A 323 5.32 2.82 2.27
CA SER A 323 5.57 4.03 1.48
C SER A 323 5.04 5.26 2.20
N VAL A 324 5.84 6.33 2.35
CA VAL A 324 5.32 7.63 2.83
C VAL A 324 4.34 8.30 1.87
N GLY A 325 4.15 7.76 0.66
CA GLY A 325 3.26 8.28 -0.36
C GLY A 325 3.97 9.08 -1.46
N ASN A 326 3.30 9.23 -2.60
CA ASN A 326 3.88 9.76 -3.85
C ASN A 326 3.32 11.14 -4.27
N THR A 327 2.87 11.95 -3.31
CA THR A 327 2.26 13.26 -3.58
C THR A 327 3.20 14.45 -3.42
N GLY A 328 4.45 14.23 -3.01
CA GLY A 328 5.44 15.28 -2.81
C GLY A 328 5.01 16.30 -1.75
N SER A 329 4.30 15.86 -0.72
CA SER A 329 3.67 16.71 0.29
C SER A 329 3.87 16.19 1.72
N HIS A 330 3.42 16.97 2.70
CA HIS A 330 3.33 16.58 4.12
C HIS A 330 2.12 15.68 4.41
N HIS A 331 1.64 14.94 3.42
CA HIS A 331 0.46 14.10 3.57
C HIS A 331 0.78 12.89 4.46
N HIS A 332 -0.20 12.49 5.27
CA HIS A 332 -0.11 11.41 6.24
C HIS A 332 -1.03 10.26 5.77
N SER A 333 -0.48 9.29 5.04
CA SER A 333 -1.21 8.11 4.58
C SER A 333 -1.01 6.91 5.50
N ALA A 334 -2.04 6.06 5.59
CA ALA A 334 -1.89 4.70 6.12
C ALA A 334 -1.36 3.76 5.02
N PRO A 335 -0.58 2.72 5.38
CA PRO A 335 -0.16 2.35 6.73
C PRO A 335 1.09 3.07 7.25
N ALA A 336 1.72 3.96 6.48
CA ALA A 336 2.98 4.63 6.87
C ALA A 336 2.89 5.51 8.14
N THR A 337 1.67 5.79 8.60
CA THR A 337 1.39 6.56 9.83
C THR A 337 0.72 5.72 10.92
N SER A 338 0.57 4.41 10.71
CA SER A 338 0.14 3.45 11.72
C SER A 338 1.32 3.03 12.61
N ASN A 339 1.05 2.47 13.79
CA ASN A 339 2.11 1.87 14.59
C ASN A 339 2.69 0.64 13.86
N HIS A 340 3.96 0.35 14.13
CA HIS A 340 4.71 -0.80 13.62
C HIS A 340 4.90 -0.91 12.10
N ALA A 341 4.60 0.15 11.35
CA ALA A 341 5.10 0.34 9.99
C ALA A 341 6.48 1.02 10.00
N LEU A 342 7.36 0.64 9.07
CA LEU A 342 8.63 1.31 8.77
C LEU A 342 8.48 2.19 7.51
N PRO A 343 8.12 3.48 7.68
CA PRO A 343 7.93 4.40 6.57
C PRO A 343 9.24 4.86 5.92
N VAL A 344 9.26 4.91 4.59
CA VAL A 344 10.43 5.35 3.80
C VAL A 344 10.11 6.30 2.66
N SER A 345 11.06 7.19 2.37
CA SER A 345 11.07 8.08 1.20
C SER A 345 12.16 7.69 0.19
N ALA A 346 12.12 8.26 -1.02
CA ALA A 346 13.18 8.06 -2.02
C ALA A 346 14.17 9.24 -2.12
N VAL A 347 15.45 8.90 -2.30
CA VAL A 347 16.49 9.78 -2.81
C VAL A 347 16.97 9.30 -4.18
N ARG A 348 17.37 10.24 -5.02
CA ARG A 348 17.77 10.03 -6.42
C ARG A 348 18.98 10.87 -6.76
N PHE A 349 19.50 10.67 -7.97
CA PHE A 349 20.44 11.61 -8.56
C PHE A 349 19.74 12.84 -9.18
N ASP A 350 20.42 13.99 -9.19
CA ASP A 350 19.85 15.28 -9.65
C ASP A 350 19.94 15.50 -11.18
N GLY A 351 20.84 14.79 -11.86
CA GLY A 351 21.09 14.90 -13.30
C GLY A 351 20.05 14.23 -14.20
N GLN A 352 20.28 14.29 -15.51
CA GLN A 352 19.50 13.52 -16.50
C GLN A 352 19.97 12.07 -16.62
N SER A 353 21.18 11.79 -16.13
CA SER A 353 21.83 10.49 -16.10
C SER A 353 22.84 10.48 -14.96
N VAL A 354 23.20 9.30 -14.46
CA VAL A 354 24.26 9.13 -13.44
C VAL A 354 25.57 9.85 -13.80
N THR A 355 25.86 9.96 -15.11
CA THR A 355 27.08 10.56 -15.65
C THR A 355 27.08 12.09 -15.71
N THR A 356 25.90 12.70 -15.61
CA THR A 356 25.69 14.16 -15.66
C THR A 356 25.22 14.74 -14.32
N SER A 357 24.93 13.89 -13.35
CA SER A 357 24.55 14.27 -11.99
C SER A 357 25.71 14.93 -11.24
N THR A 358 25.35 15.77 -10.28
CA THR A 358 26.26 16.41 -9.32
C THR A 358 26.12 15.81 -7.92
N THR A 359 25.00 15.13 -7.63
CA THR A 359 24.77 14.38 -6.39
C THR A 359 23.81 13.21 -6.63
N PHE A 360 23.89 12.21 -5.75
CA PHE A 360 23.00 11.05 -5.61
C PHE A 360 22.11 11.15 -4.35
N LEU A 361 22.09 12.32 -3.72
CA LEU A 361 21.36 12.60 -2.47
C LEU A 361 20.22 13.61 -2.69
N ASP A 362 19.72 13.76 -3.93
CA ASP A 362 18.58 14.63 -4.21
C ASP A 362 17.30 13.97 -3.69
N ALA A 363 16.55 14.66 -2.82
CA ALA A 363 15.26 14.15 -2.37
C ALA A 363 14.30 14.02 -3.56
N SER A 364 13.68 12.86 -3.72
CA SER A 364 12.75 12.64 -4.82
C SER A 364 11.53 13.57 -4.67
N PRO A 365 11.23 14.44 -5.67
CA PRO A 365 10.20 15.47 -5.53
C PRO A 365 8.77 14.91 -5.48
N CYS A 366 8.57 13.64 -5.84
CA CYS A 366 7.29 12.96 -5.68
C CYS A 366 7.14 12.27 -4.32
N SER A 367 8.21 11.97 -3.59
CA SER A 367 8.07 11.35 -2.28
C SER A 367 7.51 12.37 -1.29
N SER A 368 6.45 11.99 -0.59
CA SER A 368 6.00 12.71 0.59
C SER A 368 7.08 12.72 1.67
N PHE A 369 6.95 13.63 2.63
CA PHE A 369 7.97 13.87 3.65
C PHE A 369 7.31 14.40 4.92
N GLY A 370 8.03 14.39 6.04
CA GLY A 370 7.49 14.83 7.31
C GLY A 370 8.14 14.12 8.49
N GLY A 371 7.60 14.35 9.69
CA GLY A 371 8.14 13.80 10.94
C GLY A 371 8.08 12.27 11.07
N ASN A 372 7.29 11.60 10.23
CA ASN A 372 7.20 10.14 10.18
C ASN A 372 8.12 9.51 9.13
N ASN A 373 8.82 10.26 8.29
CA ASN A 373 9.78 9.67 7.35
C ASN A 373 11.03 9.19 8.10
N LEU A 374 11.29 7.88 8.18
CA LEU A 374 12.38 7.36 9.00
C LEU A 374 13.67 7.10 8.20
N LEU A 375 13.58 6.76 6.91
CA LEU A 375 14.74 6.41 6.09
C LEU A 375 14.57 6.90 4.64
N ALA A 376 15.70 7.28 4.04
CA ALA A 376 15.79 7.54 2.61
C ALA A 376 16.37 6.34 1.86
N VAL A 377 15.70 5.91 0.80
CA VAL A 377 16.14 4.77 -0.03
C VAL A 377 16.58 5.29 -1.38
N SER A 378 17.74 4.85 -1.87
CA SER A 378 18.17 5.15 -3.23
C SER A 378 17.27 4.45 -4.24
N SER A 379 16.49 5.22 -4.99
CA SER A 379 15.54 4.69 -5.96
C SER A 379 15.45 5.58 -7.20
N PRO A 380 15.32 5.00 -8.41
CA PRO A 380 15.04 5.76 -9.62
C PRO A 380 13.63 6.38 -9.63
N GLY A 381 12.73 5.94 -8.75
CA GLY A 381 11.35 6.40 -8.70
C GLY A 381 10.95 7.11 -7.39
N CYS A 382 9.77 6.78 -6.88
CA CYS A 382 9.15 7.46 -5.73
C CYS A 382 9.20 6.60 -4.46
N ALA A 383 8.42 6.97 -3.44
CA ALA A 383 8.41 6.27 -2.16
C ALA A 383 7.95 4.81 -2.31
N SER A 384 7.04 4.51 -3.24
CA SER A 384 6.62 3.13 -3.52
C SER A 384 7.78 2.24 -4.00
N ASP A 385 8.60 2.69 -4.96
CA ASP A 385 9.79 1.95 -5.40
C ASP A 385 10.85 1.85 -4.28
N ALA A 386 10.94 2.88 -3.42
CA ALA A 386 11.81 2.87 -2.25
C ALA A 386 11.42 1.76 -1.25
N THR A 387 10.13 1.43 -1.11
CA THR A 387 9.72 0.30 -0.25
C THR A 387 10.32 -1.02 -0.70
N ALA A 388 10.35 -1.28 -2.00
CA ALA A 388 10.95 -2.49 -2.56
C ALA A 388 12.46 -2.53 -2.33
N GLY A 389 13.11 -1.38 -2.50
CA GLY A 389 14.53 -1.22 -2.20
C GLY A 389 14.87 -1.62 -0.76
N LEU A 390 14.14 -1.08 0.21
CA LEU A 390 14.37 -1.42 1.62
C LEU A 390 13.91 -2.84 1.96
N ALA A 391 12.83 -3.35 1.37
CA ALA A 391 12.36 -4.71 1.60
C ALA A 391 13.42 -5.74 1.19
N GLY A 392 14.09 -5.53 0.04
CA GLY A 392 15.22 -6.34 -0.38
C GLY A 392 16.42 -6.25 0.58
N VAL A 393 16.76 -5.05 1.07
CA VAL A 393 17.84 -4.87 2.06
C VAL A 393 17.50 -5.56 3.39
N ALA A 394 16.24 -5.48 3.83
CA ALA A 394 15.76 -6.22 4.99
C ALA A 394 15.86 -7.74 4.75
N GLY A 395 15.52 -8.24 3.55
CA GLY A 395 15.71 -9.63 3.19
C GLY A 395 17.16 -10.12 3.32
N LEU A 396 18.14 -9.32 2.87
CA LEU A 396 19.57 -9.61 3.10
C LEU A 396 19.92 -9.64 4.60
N LEU A 397 19.34 -8.73 5.37
CA LEU A 397 19.58 -8.65 6.81
C LEU A 397 19.04 -9.89 7.55
N TYR A 398 17.81 -10.32 7.26
CA TYR A 398 17.24 -11.54 7.82
C TYR A 398 18.02 -12.78 7.38
N ALA A 399 18.47 -12.84 6.12
CA ALA A 399 19.33 -13.94 5.66
C ALA A 399 20.67 -13.99 6.41
N ALA A 400 21.34 -12.84 6.59
CA ALA A 400 22.56 -12.76 7.39
C ALA A 400 22.32 -13.17 8.86
N ALA A 401 21.14 -12.91 9.41
CA ALA A 401 20.75 -13.34 10.75
C ALA A 401 20.58 -14.87 10.82
N LEU A 402 19.91 -15.48 9.83
CA LEU A 402 19.75 -16.93 9.73
C LEU A 402 21.10 -17.66 9.61
N GLU A 403 22.04 -17.14 8.82
CA GLU A 403 23.41 -17.66 8.70
C GLU A 403 24.18 -17.64 10.04
N ARG A 404 23.75 -16.80 10.98
CA ARG A 404 24.33 -16.62 12.31
C ARG A 404 23.54 -17.28 13.43
N ASP A 405 22.48 -18.00 13.11
CA ASP A 405 21.55 -18.57 14.10
C ASP A 405 20.98 -17.49 15.05
N VAL A 406 20.68 -16.32 14.48
CA VAL A 406 20.06 -15.18 15.16
C VAL A 406 18.65 -14.98 14.62
N THR A 407 17.64 -15.11 15.49
CA THR A 407 16.28 -14.68 15.19
C THR A 407 16.12 -13.20 15.52
N LEU A 408 15.96 -12.35 14.51
CA LEU A 408 15.69 -10.92 14.72
C LEU A 408 14.21 -10.68 15.04
N THR A 409 13.95 -9.75 15.94
CA THR A 409 12.61 -9.14 16.05
C THR A 409 12.46 -8.03 15.00
N ALA A 410 11.22 -7.68 14.62
CA ALA A 410 10.95 -6.57 13.71
C ALA A 410 11.52 -5.24 14.25
N GLY A 411 11.41 -5.01 15.56
CA GLY A 411 11.99 -3.84 16.22
C GLY A 411 13.53 -3.79 16.21
N GLU A 412 14.21 -4.94 16.37
CA GLU A 412 15.68 -5.01 16.22
C GLU A 412 16.11 -4.74 14.77
N ALA A 413 15.39 -5.29 13.78
CA ALA A 413 15.66 -5.06 12.37
C ALA A 413 15.48 -3.58 11.98
N GLN A 414 14.37 -2.96 12.39
CA GLN A 414 14.13 -1.53 12.20
C GLN A 414 15.21 -0.67 12.86
N ALA A 415 15.53 -0.93 14.12
CA ALA A 415 16.52 -0.14 14.85
C ALA A 415 17.91 -0.27 14.21
N LEU A 416 18.27 -1.45 13.70
CA LEU A 416 19.55 -1.67 13.01
C LEU A 416 19.62 -0.91 11.68
N LEU A 417 18.55 -0.93 10.88
CA LEU A 417 18.47 -0.17 9.63
C LEU A 417 18.59 1.34 9.86
N ILE A 418 17.94 1.85 10.91
CA ILE A 418 18.04 3.26 11.33
C ILE A 418 19.46 3.60 11.81
N ALA A 419 20.03 2.81 12.73
CA ALA A 419 21.32 3.12 13.35
C ALA A 419 22.51 3.02 12.38
N THR A 420 22.33 2.32 11.26
CA THR A 420 23.39 2.08 10.26
C THR A 420 23.25 2.92 8.99
N ALA A 421 22.20 3.74 8.89
CA ALA A 421 22.02 4.68 7.79
C ALA A 421 23.22 5.65 7.63
N ASP A 422 23.43 6.08 6.39
CA ASP A 422 24.36 7.16 6.06
C ASP A 422 23.61 8.49 6.21
N ASP A 423 23.90 9.20 7.31
CA ASP A 423 23.32 10.52 7.57
C ASP A 423 23.53 11.47 6.38
N ILE A 424 22.44 12.08 5.90
CA ILE A 424 22.49 13.02 4.77
C ILE A 424 22.57 14.43 5.34
N ASP A 425 23.78 14.88 5.66
CA ASP A 425 24.01 16.27 6.03
C ASP A 425 24.63 17.04 4.85
N VAL A 426 23.90 18.00 4.28
CA VAL A 426 24.40 18.95 3.27
C VAL A 426 24.45 20.37 3.86
N PRO A 427 25.60 20.82 4.40
CA PRO A 427 25.71 22.16 5.00
C PRO A 427 25.30 23.29 4.05
N GLU A 428 25.60 23.17 2.74
CA GLU A 428 25.21 24.14 1.71
C GLU A 428 23.69 24.25 1.50
N SER A 429 22.90 23.27 1.94
CA SER A 429 21.44 23.31 1.86
C SER A 429 20.82 24.37 2.78
N ARG A 430 21.56 24.80 3.80
CA ARG A 430 21.10 25.76 4.81
C ARG A 430 21.32 27.21 4.37
N GLU A 431 22.01 27.43 3.26
CA GLU A 431 22.24 28.74 2.69
C GLU A 431 21.01 29.23 1.89
N PRO A 432 20.62 30.52 1.99
CA PRO A 432 19.48 31.04 1.25
C PRO A 432 19.63 30.87 -0.27
N GLY A 433 18.61 30.28 -0.91
CA GLY A 433 18.60 30.04 -2.35
C GLY A 433 19.43 28.85 -2.81
N SER A 434 19.83 27.96 -1.89
CA SER A 434 20.50 26.71 -2.22
C SER A 434 19.69 25.87 -3.21
N ALA A 435 20.41 25.16 -4.09
CA ALA A 435 19.81 24.17 -4.98
C ALA A 435 19.52 22.85 -4.25
N TYR A 436 20.19 22.60 -3.12
CA TYR A 436 19.98 21.40 -2.30
C TYR A 436 18.75 21.57 -1.40
N ARG A 437 18.08 20.45 -1.14
CA ARG A 437 17.03 20.40 -0.12
C ARG A 437 17.64 20.46 1.26
N PHE A 438 16.95 21.16 2.16
CA PHE A 438 17.41 21.38 3.53
C PHE A 438 17.72 20.06 4.23
N SER A 439 18.88 20.01 4.89
CA SER A 439 19.36 18.89 5.71
C SER A 439 20.28 19.38 6.83
N GLN A 440 20.38 18.57 7.87
CA GLN A 440 21.20 18.79 9.05
C GLN A 440 21.58 17.45 9.70
N PRO A 441 22.53 17.42 10.66
CA PRO A 441 22.92 16.16 11.27
C PRO A 441 21.76 15.42 11.95
N ASN A 442 21.77 14.10 11.79
CA ASN A 442 20.81 13.13 12.33
C ASN A 442 19.48 13.06 11.57
N PHE A 443 18.41 13.68 12.08
CA PHE A 443 17.07 13.52 11.51
C PHE A 443 16.65 14.76 10.73
N ASP A 444 16.17 14.51 9.51
CA ASP A 444 15.55 15.48 8.62
C ASP A 444 14.17 15.01 8.13
N GLN A 445 13.23 15.93 7.93
CA GLN A 445 11.90 15.58 7.41
C GLN A 445 11.93 14.89 6.04
N ARG A 446 12.92 15.24 5.20
CA ARG A 446 13.05 14.70 3.83
C ARG A 446 13.91 13.46 3.73
N PHE A 447 14.83 13.26 4.68
CA PHE A 447 15.84 12.21 4.59
C PHE A 447 15.74 11.19 5.73
N GLY A 448 14.87 11.43 6.72
CA GLY A 448 14.78 10.61 7.93
C GLY A 448 16.12 10.62 8.66
N TYR A 449 16.57 9.46 9.11
CA TYR A 449 17.92 9.25 9.66
C TYR A 449 19.03 9.12 8.59
N GLY A 450 18.69 9.31 7.32
CA GLY A 450 19.62 9.26 6.20
C GLY A 450 19.37 8.11 5.23
N ARG A 451 20.33 7.91 4.33
CA ARG A 451 20.25 6.88 3.29
C ARG A 451 20.50 5.50 3.87
N VAL A 452 19.66 4.53 3.52
CA VAL A 452 19.86 3.11 3.88
C VAL A 452 21.24 2.61 3.42
N ASN A 453 21.94 1.89 4.29
CA ASN A 453 23.23 1.26 3.98
C ASN A 453 23.21 -0.24 4.32
N ALA A 454 23.01 -1.08 3.29
CA ALA A 454 22.88 -2.52 3.43
C ALA A 454 24.15 -3.18 4.00
N ASN A 455 25.32 -2.77 3.51
CA ASN A 455 26.59 -3.32 3.98
C ASN A 455 26.82 -3.03 5.48
N ARG A 456 26.61 -1.78 5.93
CA ARG A 456 26.80 -1.41 7.35
C ARG A 456 25.81 -2.16 8.26
N ALA A 457 24.57 -2.35 7.83
CA ALA A 457 23.58 -3.14 8.56
C ALA A 457 24.03 -4.61 8.74
N VAL A 458 24.44 -5.26 7.64
CA VAL A 458 24.93 -6.64 7.66
C VAL A 458 26.21 -6.77 8.48
N GLU A 459 27.17 -5.83 8.38
CA GLU A 459 28.37 -5.83 9.21
C GLU A 459 28.07 -5.69 10.70
N ALA A 460 27.20 -4.75 11.08
CA ALA A 460 26.82 -4.54 12.46
C ALA A 460 26.14 -5.79 13.06
N LEU A 461 25.23 -6.44 12.33
CA LEU A 461 24.67 -7.73 12.73
C LEU A 461 25.78 -8.78 12.88
N ARG A 462 26.69 -8.83 11.91
CA ARG A 462 27.77 -9.82 11.92
C ARG A 462 28.77 -9.62 13.06
N GLU A 463 28.88 -8.41 13.60
CA GLU A 463 29.72 -8.08 14.75
C GLU A 463 28.98 -8.18 16.08
N GLY A 464 27.68 -8.53 16.05
CA GLY A 464 26.84 -8.61 17.24
C GLY A 464 26.48 -7.23 17.82
N ARG A 465 26.61 -6.16 17.02
CA ARG A 465 26.23 -4.78 17.39
C ARG A 465 24.74 -4.54 17.13
N LEU A 466 23.88 -5.28 17.82
CA LEU A 466 22.42 -5.19 17.67
C LEU A 466 21.86 -4.08 18.58
N PRO A 467 21.10 -3.10 18.07
CA PRO A 467 20.44 -2.11 18.90
C PRO A 467 19.32 -2.70 19.76
N PRO A 468 18.99 -2.08 20.91
CA PRO A 468 17.70 -2.29 21.57
C PRO A 468 16.53 -2.04 20.62
N SER A 469 15.46 -2.81 20.77
CA SER A 469 14.17 -2.47 20.21
C SER A 469 13.53 -1.37 21.07
N VAL A 470 13.11 -0.28 20.42
CA VAL A 470 12.44 0.86 21.03
C VAL A 470 11.16 1.13 20.24
N ASP A 471 10.04 1.19 20.93
CA ASP A 471 8.72 1.40 20.34
C ASP A 471 7.99 2.58 21.01
N LEU A 472 7.14 3.26 20.25
CA LEU A 472 6.29 4.37 20.68
C LEU A 472 4.90 4.20 20.04
N THR A 473 3.88 3.95 20.86
CA THR A 473 2.52 3.63 20.40
C THR A 473 1.51 4.73 20.71
N ALA A 474 1.71 5.53 21.77
CA ALA A 474 0.83 6.65 22.11
C ALA A 474 1.60 7.87 22.67
N PRO A 475 1.14 9.12 22.45
CA PRO A 475 0.01 9.53 21.59
C PRO A 475 0.16 9.12 20.13
N ARG A 476 -0.92 9.19 19.33
CA ARG A 476 -0.87 8.77 17.92
C ARG A 476 -0.03 9.73 17.09
N TRP A 477 0.44 9.26 15.93
CA TRP A 477 1.15 10.12 14.97
C TRP A 477 0.32 11.38 14.69
N PHE A 478 0.97 12.54 14.82
CA PHE A 478 0.40 13.86 14.51
C PHE A 478 -0.82 14.26 15.33
N GLU A 479 -1.08 13.59 16.45
CA GLU A 479 -2.18 13.95 17.34
C GLU A 479 -2.06 15.40 17.83
N VAL A 480 -3.17 16.13 17.80
CA VAL A 480 -3.26 17.51 18.31
C VAL A 480 -3.64 17.47 19.79
N LEU A 481 -2.68 17.78 20.64
CA LEU A 481 -2.81 17.83 22.09
C LEU A 481 -3.21 19.24 22.53
N TYR A 482 -4.51 19.44 22.77
CA TYR A 482 -5.05 20.73 23.20
C TYR A 482 -4.77 21.00 24.68
N LYS A 483 -4.01 22.06 24.96
CA LYS A 483 -3.64 22.48 26.33
C LYS A 483 -4.84 22.72 27.23
N ASP A 484 -5.92 23.25 26.65
CA ASP A 484 -7.13 23.63 27.38
C ASP A 484 -8.06 22.43 27.68
N GLN A 485 -7.83 21.29 27.03
CA GLN A 485 -8.69 20.10 27.14
C GLN A 485 -8.07 19.00 28.01
N VAL A 486 -6.75 18.94 28.12
CA VAL A 486 -6.06 17.93 28.96
C VAL A 486 -6.24 18.22 30.45
N GLN A 487 -6.62 17.18 31.21
CA GLN A 487 -6.80 17.29 32.67
C GLN A 487 -5.48 17.08 33.45
N GLY A 488 -4.46 16.52 32.82
CA GLY A 488 -3.16 16.22 33.44
C GLY A 488 -2.08 15.91 32.39
N PRO A 489 -0.91 15.45 32.85
CA PRO A 489 0.16 14.98 31.96
C PRO A 489 -0.34 13.87 31.03
N VAL A 490 0.03 13.95 29.76
CA VAL A 490 -0.29 12.97 28.73
C VAL A 490 0.71 11.81 28.83
N PRO A 491 0.26 10.54 28.92
CA PRO A 491 1.17 9.39 28.94
C PRO A 491 1.89 9.24 27.61
N ILE A 492 3.18 8.91 27.67
CA ILE A 492 3.97 8.46 26.51
C ILE A 492 4.10 6.95 26.63
N GLU A 493 3.43 6.23 25.74
CA GLU A 493 3.32 4.76 25.76
C GLU A 493 4.16 4.13 24.65
N GLY A 494 4.65 2.93 24.91
CA GLY A 494 5.60 2.21 24.07
C GLY A 494 6.40 1.22 24.90
N THR A 495 7.30 0.49 24.26
CA THR A 495 8.12 -0.53 24.94
C THR A 495 9.60 -0.40 24.59
N ILE A 496 10.47 -0.86 25.48
CA ILE A 496 11.91 -0.96 25.25
C ILE A 496 12.37 -2.35 25.65
N SER A 497 13.08 -3.04 24.75
CA SER A 497 13.65 -4.36 24.97
C SER A 497 15.10 -4.42 24.50
N ALA A 498 15.99 -4.92 25.36
CA ALA A 498 17.40 -5.14 25.06
C ALA A 498 17.85 -6.52 25.57
N ALA A 499 17.11 -7.57 25.21
CA ALA A 499 17.27 -8.92 25.76
C ALA A 499 18.67 -9.53 25.57
N ARG A 500 19.43 -9.07 24.57
CA ARG A 500 20.78 -9.55 24.25
C ARG A 500 21.89 -8.81 25.00
N ALA A 501 21.59 -7.65 25.58
CA ALA A 501 22.55 -6.85 26.33
C ALA A 501 22.77 -7.43 27.73
N ARG A 502 23.77 -6.92 28.46
CA ARG A 502 23.94 -7.21 29.90
C ARG A 502 23.09 -6.31 30.77
N SER A 503 22.85 -5.10 30.29
CA SER A 503 21.96 -4.09 30.86
C SER A 503 21.68 -3.04 29.79
N TYR A 504 20.71 -2.16 30.03
CA TYR A 504 20.49 -1.01 29.18
C TYR A 504 20.05 0.21 29.98
N ASP A 505 20.29 1.37 29.40
CA ASP A 505 19.82 2.67 29.88
C ASP A 505 18.80 3.22 28.91
N TYR A 506 17.88 4.09 29.36
CA TYR A 506 17.02 4.84 28.45
C TYR A 506 16.71 6.25 28.90
N VAL A 507 16.39 7.09 27.93
CA VAL A 507 15.92 8.45 28.13
C VAL A 507 14.72 8.73 27.22
N VAL A 508 13.67 9.34 27.79
CA VAL A 508 12.57 9.96 27.04
C VAL A 508 12.78 11.46 27.03
N GLU A 509 12.78 12.07 25.84
CA GLU A 509 13.07 13.50 25.64
C GLU A 509 12.01 14.14 24.74
N TRP A 510 11.88 15.46 24.83
CA TRP A 510 11.08 16.24 23.88
C TRP A 510 11.79 17.52 23.44
N ALA A 511 11.44 18.03 22.27
CA ALA A 511 11.86 19.32 21.75
C ALA A 511 10.77 19.95 20.85
N ALA A 512 10.83 21.26 20.64
CA ALA A 512 9.93 21.97 19.74
C ALA A 512 10.34 21.79 18.27
N GLY A 513 9.37 21.68 17.37
CA GLY A 513 9.57 21.47 15.94
C GLY A 513 9.61 19.99 15.53
N VAL A 514 9.66 19.76 14.22
CA VAL A 514 9.69 18.42 13.61
C VAL A 514 11.12 17.90 13.43
N GLN A 515 12.11 18.75 13.24
CA GLN A 515 13.51 18.35 13.11
C GLN A 515 14.41 19.14 14.09
N PRO A 516 14.15 19.03 15.41
CA PRO A 516 14.97 19.71 16.43
C PRO A 516 16.40 19.18 16.45
N LEU A 517 17.35 20.04 16.81
CA LEU A 517 18.75 19.64 16.98
C LEU A 517 18.93 18.88 18.29
N GLU A 518 19.99 18.08 18.38
CA GLU A 518 20.35 17.33 19.60
C GLU A 518 20.38 18.18 20.88
N ALA A 519 20.85 19.43 20.77
CA ALA A 519 20.95 20.35 21.90
C ALA A 519 19.60 20.90 22.39
N ASP A 520 18.54 20.78 21.59
CA ASP A 520 17.21 21.31 21.91
C ASP A 520 16.38 20.33 22.77
N PHE A 521 16.75 19.05 22.76
CA PHE A 521 16.05 18.00 23.50
C PHE A 521 16.19 18.13 25.01
N ARG A 522 15.04 18.00 25.69
CA ARG A 522 14.90 18.08 27.14
C ARG A 522 14.40 16.75 27.68
N ALA A 523 15.13 16.19 28.63
CA ALA A 523 14.75 14.93 29.27
C ALA A 523 13.46 15.07 30.10
N ILE A 524 12.55 14.12 29.91
CA ILE A 524 11.34 13.92 30.70
C ILE A 524 11.63 12.89 31.79
N ARG A 525 12.23 11.76 31.41
CA ARG A 525 12.60 10.64 32.29
C ARG A 525 13.90 10.00 31.84
N ARG A 526 14.69 9.52 32.79
CA ARG A 526 15.91 8.74 32.59
C ARG A 526 15.94 7.60 33.58
N GLU A 527 16.32 6.43 33.13
CA GLU A 527 16.63 5.28 33.98
C GLU A 527 17.86 4.55 33.44
N GLU A 528 18.63 3.99 34.37
CA GLU A 528 19.95 3.41 34.09
C GLU A 528 20.07 2.02 34.72
N ASN A 529 20.95 1.19 34.17
CA ASN A 529 21.29 -0.14 34.62
C ASN A 529 20.10 -1.10 34.70
N ILE A 530 19.19 -1.00 33.73
CA ILE A 530 18.01 -1.87 33.64
C ILE A 530 18.45 -3.27 33.23
N ALA A 531 17.91 -4.29 33.91
CA ALA A 531 18.21 -5.68 33.59
C ALA A 531 17.65 -6.06 32.20
N PRO A 532 18.36 -6.87 31.41
CA PRO A 532 17.98 -7.20 30.03
C PRO A 532 16.70 -8.04 29.95
N THR A 533 16.29 -8.67 31.05
CA THR A 533 15.02 -9.42 31.15
C THR A 533 13.81 -8.52 31.37
N VAL A 534 13.99 -7.23 31.62
CA VAL A 534 12.91 -6.27 31.85
C VAL A 534 12.57 -5.60 30.53
N VAL A 535 11.31 -5.70 30.12
CA VAL A 535 10.73 -4.91 29.03
C VAL A 535 10.16 -3.64 29.64
N THR A 536 10.83 -2.51 29.47
CA THR A 536 10.35 -1.24 30.02
C THR A 536 9.11 -0.80 29.24
N GLY A 537 8.08 -0.31 29.93
CA GLY A 537 6.82 0.14 29.32
C GLY A 537 5.68 -0.87 29.40
N SER A 538 5.94 -2.12 29.81
CA SER A 538 4.90 -3.16 29.91
C SER A 538 3.90 -2.93 31.05
N ASP A 539 4.34 -2.29 32.15
CA ASP A 539 3.54 -2.08 33.37
C ASP A 539 3.09 -0.61 33.55
N GLY A 540 3.19 0.21 32.50
CA GLY A 540 2.82 1.63 32.51
C GLY A 540 3.64 2.47 31.52
N PRO A 541 3.33 3.77 31.39
CA PRO A 541 3.94 4.60 30.36
C PRO A 541 5.45 4.79 30.58
N LEU A 542 6.19 4.93 29.47
CA LEU A 542 7.62 5.22 29.47
C LEU A 542 7.89 6.54 30.18
N ALA A 543 7.05 7.56 29.96
CA ALA A 543 7.07 8.84 30.66
C ALA A 543 5.68 9.52 30.62
N SER A 544 5.55 10.70 31.23
CA SER A 544 4.35 11.53 31.09
C SER A 544 4.73 12.97 30.80
N LEU A 545 4.11 13.56 29.78
CA LEU A 545 4.41 14.90 29.26
C LEU A 545 3.29 15.88 29.66
N ASP A 546 3.61 16.92 30.43
CA ASP A 546 2.65 17.98 30.75
C ASP A 546 2.59 19.02 29.63
N VAL A 547 1.75 18.78 28.62
CA VAL A 547 1.60 19.63 27.42
C VAL A 547 1.18 21.07 27.72
N ARG A 548 0.58 21.34 28.89
CA ARG A 548 0.18 22.68 29.32
C ARG A 548 1.40 23.58 29.55
N THR A 549 2.55 22.98 29.83
CA THR A 549 3.81 23.69 30.11
C THR A 549 4.72 23.85 28.89
N ILE A 550 4.33 23.27 27.75
CA ILE A 550 5.16 23.19 26.54
C ILE A 550 5.13 24.51 25.78
N ASP A 551 6.32 25.02 25.44
CA ASP A 551 6.51 26.12 24.50
C ASP A 551 6.92 25.52 23.16
N THR A 552 6.09 25.72 22.14
CA THR A 552 6.36 25.24 20.77
C THR A 552 7.20 26.22 19.97
N SER A 553 7.66 27.33 20.56
CA SER A 553 8.45 28.33 19.85
C SER A 553 9.78 27.75 19.36
N HIS A 554 10.00 27.77 18.04
CA HIS A 554 11.23 27.34 17.38
C HIS A 554 11.47 28.19 16.13
N ALA A 555 12.65 28.05 15.52
CA ALA A 555 12.91 28.65 14.21
C ALA A 555 12.00 27.98 13.17
N ARG A 556 11.35 28.78 12.30
CA ARG A 556 10.46 28.23 11.29
C ARG A 556 11.21 27.27 10.37
N ASP A 557 10.59 26.11 10.16
CA ASP A 557 11.13 25.08 9.29
C ASP A 557 11.16 25.53 7.82
N PRO A 558 12.30 25.39 7.11
CA PRO A 558 12.40 25.68 5.68
C PRO A 558 11.41 24.88 4.81
N ASP A 559 11.03 23.68 5.24
CA ASP A 559 10.05 22.83 4.57
C ASP A 559 8.60 23.13 4.98
N SER A 560 8.39 24.08 5.89
CA SER A 560 7.07 24.60 6.30
C SER A 560 7.01 26.13 6.22
N PRO A 561 7.12 26.70 5.01
CA PRO A 561 7.19 28.15 4.82
C PRO A 561 5.92 28.86 5.28
N HIS A 562 4.76 28.18 5.31
CA HIS A 562 3.49 28.78 5.74
C HIS A 562 3.21 28.60 7.24
N GLY A 563 4.08 27.90 7.97
CA GLY A 563 3.96 27.70 9.42
C GLY A 563 3.18 26.45 9.79
N GLU A 564 3.10 25.50 8.86
CA GLU A 564 2.43 24.21 9.01
C GLU A 564 2.92 23.46 10.27
N ASN A 565 4.22 23.58 10.57
CA ASN A 565 4.88 22.91 11.69
C ASN A 565 5.11 23.81 12.92
N ASP A 566 4.61 25.05 12.95
CA ASP A 566 4.88 26.01 14.06
C ASP A 566 4.40 25.52 15.44
N ARG A 567 3.43 24.59 15.45
CA ARG A 567 2.86 23.96 16.66
C ARG A 567 3.40 22.56 16.94
N ALA A 568 4.33 22.08 16.12
CA ALA A 568 4.86 20.74 16.27
C ALA A 568 5.82 20.64 17.47
N ILE A 569 5.82 19.47 18.09
CA ILE A 569 6.88 18.99 18.98
C ILE A 569 7.30 17.59 18.55
N THR A 570 8.54 17.24 18.85
CA THR A 570 9.03 15.88 18.72
C THR A 570 9.24 15.30 20.11
N VAL A 571 8.73 14.09 20.35
CA VAL A 571 9.12 13.24 21.48
C VAL A 571 9.94 12.08 20.93
N ARG A 572 11.03 11.75 21.61
CA ARG A 572 11.86 10.59 21.27
C ARG A 572 12.24 9.78 22.49
N VAL A 573 12.55 8.52 22.26
CA VAL A 573 13.08 7.58 23.22
C VAL A 573 14.40 7.05 22.67
N ARG A 574 15.47 7.17 23.46
CA ARG A 574 16.77 6.56 23.16
C ARG A 574 17.08 5.51 24.20
N ALA A 575 17.48 4.33 23.75
CA ALA A 575 17.94 3.24 24.59
C ALA A 575 19.38 2.87 24.24
N PHE A 576 20.19 2.56 25.24
CA PHE A 576 21.61 2.24 25.08
C PHE A 576 21.86 0.84 25.64
N ALA A 577 22.10 -0.14 24.77
CA ALA A 577 22.46 -1.51 25.18
C ALA A 577 23.93 -1.59 25.57
N HIS A 578 24.20 -2.12 26.76
CA HIS A 578 25.55 -2.39 27.26
C HIS A 578 25.89 -3.87 27.12
N TYR A 579 26.75 -4.22 26.16
CA TYR A 579 27.18 -5.60 25.93
C TYR A 579 28.39 -6.02 26.79
N GLY A 580 29.26 -5.05 27.12
CA GLY A 580 30.53 -5.28 27.80
C GLY A 580 31.52 -6.12 26.98
N GLY A 581 32.77 -6.22 27.45
CA GLY A 581 33.81 -6.94 26.71
C GLY A 581 34.38 -6.08 25.57
N THR A 582 34.38 -6.60 24.34
CA THR A 582 34.92 -5.92 23.15
C THR A 582 33.85 -5.28 22.26
N THR A 583 32.57 -5.49 22.56
CA THR A 583 31.45 -4.87 21.84
C THR A 583 31.09 -3.57 22.52
N ASP A 584 31.14 -2.48 21.77
CA ASP A 584 30.76 -1.15 22.23
C ASP A 584 29.25 -1.06 22.54
N ASP A 585 28.86 -0.02 23.28
CA ASP A 585 27.45 0.25 23.55
C ASP A 585 26.71 0.61 22.26
N VAL A 586 25.51 0.05 22.08
CA VAL A 586 24.70 0.24 20.87
C VAL A 586 23.43 1.00 21.21
N GLN A 587 23.15 2.06 20.45
CA GLN A 587 21.96 2.89 20.63
C GLN A 587 20.82 2.41 19.72
N GLY A 588 19.61 2.32 20.27
CA GLY A 588 18.34 2.25 19.55
C GLY A 588 17.54 3.53 19.80
N GLU A 589 16.76 3.98 18.81
CA GLU A 589 15.96 5.20 18.92
C GLU A 589 14.61 5.04 18.23
N ALA A 590 13.56 5.56 18.87
CA ALA A 590 12.26 5.80 18.25
C ALA A 590 11.84 7.25 18.52
N ARG A 591 11.10 7.84 17.59
CA ARG A 591 10.62 9.22 17.69
C ARG A 591 9.24 9.38 17.08
N ARG A 592 8.51 10.40 17.53
CA ARG A 592 7.19 10.75 17.03
C ARG A 592 6.94 12.25 17.10
N THR A 593 6.23 12.77 16.11
CA THR A 593 5.81 14.16 16.04
C THR A 593 4.36 14.32 16.50
N TYR A 594 4.12 15.28 17.38
CA TYR A 594 2.80 15.69 17.89
C TYR A 594 2.59 17.18 17.65
N TYR A 595 1.35 17.63 17.71
CA TYR A 595 1.02 19.05 17.70
C TYR A 595 0.49 19.48 19.06
N VAL A 596 0.88 20.66 19.52
CA VAL A 596 0.36 21.22 20.78
C VAL A 596 -0.29 22.57 20.47
N ASP A 597 -1.59 22.67 20.74
CA ASP A 597 -2.36 23.89 20.48
C ASP A 597 -3.29 24.28 21.63
N SER A 598 -3.92 25.44 21.51
CA SER A 598 -4.88 25.99 22.46
C SER A 598 -6.04 26.59 21.68
N ASP A 599 -7.24 26.06 21.92
CA ASP A 599 -8.48 26.58 21.36
C ASP A 599 -9.54 26.62 22.47
N PRO A 600 -9.69 27.77 23.15
CA PRO A 600 -10.68 27.95 24.19
C PRO A 600 -12.13 28.03 23.65
N THR A 601 -12.32 28.01 22.33
CA THR A 601 -13.63 28.05 21.69
C THR A 601 -14.17 26.66 21.33
N LEU A 602 -13.37 25.60 21.48
CA LEU A 602 -13.83 24.23 21.33
C LEU A 602 -15.00 23.95 22.27
N VAL A 603 -16.04 23.34 21.71
CA VAL A 603 -17.19 22.85 22.48
C VAL A 603 -16.72 21.74 23.42
N GLU A 604 -17.19 21.73 24.66
CA GLU A 604 -16.87 20.70 25.65
C GLU A 604 -17.11 19.30 25.06
N GLY A 605 -16.11 18.41 25.18
CA GLY A 605 -16.14 17.07 24.60
C GLY A 605 -15.68 16.97 23.14
N PHE A 606 -15.29 18.09 22.50
CA PHE A 606 -14.61 18.11 21.22
C PHE A 606 -13.12 18.53 21.33
N PRO A 607 -12.23 18.03 20.46
CA PRO A 607 -12.49 17.02 19.42
C PRO A 607 -12.90 15.66 20.02
N TYR A 608 -13.83 14.99 19.36
CA TYR A 608 -14.31 13.67 19.76
C TYR A 608 -13.55 12.60 18.98
N LEU A 609 -12.82 11.74 19.69
CA LEU A 609 -12.11 10.63 19.08
C LEU A 609 -13.07 9.49 18.79
N VAL A 610 -13.34 9.24 17.51
CA VAL A 610 -14.24 8.16 17.07
C VAL A 610 -13.54 6.79 17.07
N GLY A 611 -12.21 6.75 16.98
CA GLY A 611 -11.38 5.55 16.97
C GLY A 611 -10.75 5.31 15.61
N ASP A 612 -11.58 5.34 14.57
CA ASP A 612 -11.23 4.99 13.19
C ASP A 612 -11.37 6.19 12.25
N SER A 613 -10.85 6.05 11.02
CA SER A 613 -11.04 7.08 10.00
C SER A 613 -12.50 7.15 9.55
N GLY A 614 -12.99 8.35 9.26
CA GLY A 614 -14.28 8.55 8.59
C GLY A 614 -14.07 9.12 7.19
N GLY A 615 -14.51 8.37 6.17
CA GLY A 615 -14.46 8.81 4.77
C GLY A 615 -15.65 9.70 4.37
N GLY A 616 -16.82 9.43 4.96
CA GLY A 616 -18.05 10.15 4.64
C GLY A 616 -18.18 11.49 5.37
N SER A 617 -18.73 12.49 4.69
CA SER A 617 -19.10 13.76 5.33
C SER A 617 -20.25 13.55 6.33
N PRO A 618 -20.16 14.06 7.58
CA PRO A 618 -21.23 13.95 8.55
C PRO A 618 -22.50 14.68 8.09
N LYS A 619 -23.66 14.19 8.53
CA LYS A 619 -24.97 14.82 8.31
C LYS A 619 -25.61 15.22 9.63
N LEU A 620 -26.50 16.20 9.57
CA LEU A 620 -27.31 16.64 10.71
C LEU A 620 -28.77 16.34 10.45
N SER A 621 -29.39 15.52 11.30
CA SER A 621 -30.80 15.16 11.16
C SER A 621 -31.43 14.81 12.51
N ASP A 622 -32.72 15.05 12.65
CA ASP A 622 -33.50 14.71 13.86
C ASP A 622 -33.92 13.25 13.78
N ILE A 623 -33.05 12.35 14.28
CA ILE A 623 -33.23 10.91 14.13
C ILE A 623 -34.17 10.38 15.22
N ASP A 624 -34.08 10.91 16.45
CA ASP A 624 -34.93 10.47 17.57
C ASP A 624 -36.29 11.19 17.66
N GLY A 625 -36.54 12.18 16.80
CA GLY A 625 -37.80 12.90 16.67
C GLY A 625 -38.06 13.89 17.82
N ASP A 626 -37.02 14.28 18.57
CA ASP A 626 -37.15 15.20 19.70
C ASP A 626 -37.08 16.69 19.31
N GLY A 627 -36.87 16.98 18.03
CA GLY A 627 -36.77 18.33 17.46
C GLY A 627 -35.36 18.91 17.47
N LEU A 628 -34.36 18.19 17.98
CA LEU A 628 -32.94 18.51 17.88
C LEU A 628 -32.29 17.63 16.81
N ARG A 629 -31.21 18.10 16.19
CA ARG A 629 -30.50 17.33 15.17
C ARG A 629 -29.31 16.61 15.79
N GLU A 630 -29.21 15.32 15.55
CA GLU A 630 -28.03 14.50 15.83
C GLU A 630 -27.00 14.60 14.69
N ILE A 631 -25.75 14.32 15.04
CA ILE A 631 -24.67 14.10 14.07
C ILE A 631 -24.71 12.64 13.65
N VAL A 632 -24.97 12.39 12.37
CA VAL A 632 -24.84 11.08 11.74
C VAL A 632 -23.48 11.01 11.07
N TYR A 633 -22.63 10.08 11.50
CA TYR A 633 -21.24 9.99 11.06
C TYR A 633 -20.81 8.53 10.82
N PRO A 634 -20.54 8.15 9.57
CA PRO A 634 -20.00 6.83 9.26
C PRO A 634 -18.48 6.77 9.39
N THR A 635 -17.96 5.57 9.67
CA THR A 635 -16.53 5.28 9.77
C THR A 635 -16.12 4.02 8.99
N ALA A 636 -14.83 3.93 8.68
CA ALA A 636 -14.22 2.88 7.87
C ALA A 636 -14.16 1.50 8.57
N ASP A 637 -14.36 1.44 9.88
CA ASP A 637 -14.57 0.20 10.64
C ASP A 637 -16.02 -0.33 10.55
N GLY A 638 -16.80 0.21 9.63
CA GLY A 638 -18.17 -0.20 9.37
C GLY A 638 -19.18 0.27 10.42
N ALA A 639 -18.82 1.26 11.28
CA ALA A 639 -19.77 1.87 12.19
C ALA A 639 -20.51 3.06 11.58
N LEU A 640 -21.82 3.12 11.85
CA LEU A 640 -22.65 4.30 11.63
C LEU A 640 -23.01 4.89 13.00
N HIS A 641 -22.37 6.00 13.34
CA HIS A 641 -22.63 6.71 14.58
C HIS A 641 -23.79 7.68 14.44
N VAL A 642 -24.63 7.76 15.47
CA VAL A 642 -25.64 8.81 15.63
C VAL A 642 -25.44 9.44 17.00
N LEU A 643 -24.92 10.66 17.01
CA LEU A 643 -24.43 11.35 18.20
C LEU A 643 -25.33 12.55 18.53
N LYS A 644 -25.94 12.50 19.71
CA LYS A 644 -26.62 13.65 20.32
C LYS A 644 -25.60 14.54 21.00
N VAL A 645 -25.53 15.81 20.60
CA VAL A 645 -24.61 16.77 21.23
C VAL A 645 -25.23 17.30 22.53
N THR A 646 -24.57 17.03 23.65
CA THR A 646 -24.99 17.52 24.98
C THR A 646 -24.02 18.59 25.50
N PRO A 647 -24.37 19.34 26.57
CA PRO A 647 -23.42 20.28 27.19
C PRO A 647 -22.12 19.63 27.70
N LYS A 648 -22.09 18.30 27.91
CA LYS A 648 -20.90 17.56 28.34
C LYS A 648 -20.18 16.85 27.18
N GLY A 649 -20.55 17.16 25.95
CA GLY A 649 -20.04 16.52 24.74
C GLY A 649 -21.04 15.60 24.04
N PRO A 650 -20.61 15.00 22.92
CA PRO A 650 -21.44 14.07 22.14
C PRO A 650 -21.73 12.80 22.94
N LYS A 651 -22.96 12.30 22.81
CA LYS A 651 -23.42 11.04 23.37
C LYS A 651 -24.10 10.23 22.28
N GLN A 652 -23.67 8.99 22.12
CA GLN A 652 -24.30 8.02 21.23
C GLN A 652 -25.80 7.84 21.59
N LEU A 653 -26.67 7.85 20.59
CA LEU A 653 -28.07 7.44 20.75
C LEU A 653 -28.15 5.94 21.10
N LEU A 654 -29.25 5.56 21.74
CA LEU A 654 -29.54 4.14 22.03
C LEU A 654 -29.61 3.36 20.70
N ASP A 655 -29.16 2.10 20.72
CA ASP A 655 -29.11 1.18 19.57
C ASP A 655 -28.11 1.54 18.46
N PHE A 656 -27.31 2.60 18.65
CA PHE A 656 -26.17 2.93 17.80
C PHE A 656 -24.83 2.77 18.58
N PRO A 657 -23.67 2.61 17.90
CA PRO A 657 -23.50 2.57 16.44
C PRO A 657 -24.11 1.32 15.79
N PHE A 658 -24.73 1.51 14.63
CA PHE A 658 -25.04 0.40 13.74
C PHE A 658 -23.71 -0.12 13.17
N ARG A 659 -23.59 -1.43 12.99
CA ARG A 659 -22.39 -2.09 12.47
C ARG A 659 -22.76 -2.83 11.18
N THR A 660 -21.98 -2.61 10.13
CA THR A 660 -22.09 -3.40 8.89
C THR A 660 -21.73 -4.86 9.16
N ARG A 661 -22.02 -5.72 8.17
CA ARG A 661 -21.54 -7.09 8.16
C ARG A 661 -20.01 -7.14 8.18
N HIS A 662 -19.47 -8.29 8.57
CA HIS A 662 -18.06 -8.57 8.44
C HIS A 662 -17.60 -8.56 6.97
N ALA A 663 -16.34 -8.17 6.78
CA ALA A 663 -15.70 -8.15 5.48
C ALA A 663 -15.71 -9.54 4.83
N ASP A 664 -15.60 -9.60 3.50
CA ASP A 664 -15.58 -10.87 2.79
C ASP A 664 -14.43 -11.76 3.26
N GLY A 665 -14.74 -13.05 3.44
CA GLY A 665 -13.87 -14.04 4.08
C GLY A 665 -14.04 -14.17 5.60
N LEU A 666 -14.72 -13.23 6.28
CA LEU A 666 -14.93 -13.21 7.74
C LEU A 666 -16.40 -13.40 8.15
N VAL A 667 -17.21 -14.02 7.30
CA VAL A 667 -18.69 -14.07 7.44
C VAL A 667 -19.21 -15.24 8.26
N GLU A 668 -20.38 -15.07 8.91
CA GLU A 668 -21.08 -16.15 9.63
C GLU A 668 -22.50 -16.43 9.09
N PRO A 669 -22.92 -17.72 8.99
CA PRO A 669 -22.13 -18.94 9.16
C PRO A 669 -21.11 -19.13 8.03
N ALA A 670 -20.17 -20.05 8.21
CA ALA A 670 -19.20 -20.41 7.17
C ALA A 670 -19.93 -20.69 5.84
N PRO A 671 -19.44 -20.16 4.72
CA PRO A 671 -20.09 -20.30 3.43
C PRO A 671 -19.96 -21.75 2.91
N ALA A 672 -20.58 -22.02 1.75
CA ALA A 672 -20.44 -23.33 1.09
C ALA A 672 -18.98 -23.59 0.70
N GLU A 673 -18.62 -24.87 0.54
CA GLU A 673 -17.30 -25.33 0.06
C GLU A 673 -16.92 -24.61 -1.26
N GLY A 674 -15.66 -24.15 -1.34
CA GLY A 674 -15.16 -23.35 -2.46
C GLY A 674 -15.41 -21.83 -2.37
N VAL A 675 -15.98 -21.33 -1.27
CA VAL A 675 -16.04 -19.89 -0.97
C VAL A 675 -15.00 -19.57 0.11
N PRO A 676 -14.12 -18.57 -0.09
CA PRO A 676 -13.04 -18.28 0.87
C PRO A 676 -13.57 -17.95 2.27
N PHE A 677 -12.88 -18.49 3.28
CA PHE A 677 -13.26 -18.36 4.68
C PHE A 677 -12.02 -18.35 5.60
N TYR A 678 -11.53 -17.15 5.90
CA TYR A 678 -10.24 -16.94 6.57
C TYR A 678 -10.32 -17.00 8.08
N ARG A 679 -11.52 -16.86 8.66
CA ARG A 679 -11.69 -16.72 10.11
C ARG A 679 -11.09 -17.87 10.93
N ASP A 680 -11.06 -19.07 10.36
CA ASP A 680 -10.52 -20.25 11.03
C ASP A 680 -8.98 -20.42 10.81
N ALA A 681 -8.36 -19.54 10.02
CA ALA A 681 -6.90 -19.45 9.87
C ALA A 681 -6.25 -19.01 11.19
N GLN A 682 -4.97 -19.36 11.37
CA GLN A 682 -4.28 -19.22 12.65
C GLN A 682 -4.26 -17.78 13.18
N ALA A 683 -3.96 -16.80 12.34
CA ALA A 683 -3.84 -15.39 12.71
C ALA A 683 -5.12 -14.86 13.37
N TYR A 684 -6.29 -15.24 12.86
CA TYR A 684 -7.60 -14.79 13.35
C TYR A 684 -7.97 -15.38 14.73
N SER A 685 -7.20 -16.35 15.24
CA SER A 685 -7.30 -16.79 16.63
C SER A 685 -6.52 -15.90 17.61
N GLU A 686 -5.61 -15.08 17.09
CA GLU A 686 -4.71 -14.20 17.86
C GLU A 686 -5.06 -12.71 17.72
N VAL A 687 -5.91 -12.34 16.76
CA VAL A 687 -6.38 -10.96 16.53
C VAL A 687 -7.88 -10.82 16.74
N ASP A 688 -8.34 -9.60 17.04
CA ASP A 688 -9.78 -9.30 17.07
C ASP A 688 -10.36 -9.15 15.65
N TRP A 689 -10.74 -10.28 15.06
CA TRP A 689 -11.32 -10.33 13.72
C TRP A 689 -12.69 -9.64 13.60
N GLU A 690 -13.37 -9.37 14.72
CA GLU A 690 -14.66 -8.64 14.74
C GLU A 690 -14.53 -7.17 14.31
N LEU A 691 -13.30 -6.65 14.28
CA LEU A 691 -12.95 -5.35 13.72
C LEU A 691 -13.00 -5.35 12.19
N GLY A 692 -12.87 -6.51 11.54
CA GLY A 692 -12.90 -6.67 10.10
C GLY A 692 -14.31 -6.56 9.52
N ARG A 693 -14.76 -5.33 9.24
CA ARG A 693 -16.11 -5.03 8.73
C ARG A 693 -16.08 -4.26 7.42
N GLU A 694 -17.20 -4.30 6.70
CA GLU A 694 -17.30 -3.55 5.44
C GLU A 694 -17.22 -2.02 5.70
N PRO A 695 -16.25 -1.31 5.10
CA PRO A 695 -16.03 0.11 5.36
C PRO A 695 -17.15 0.98 4.79
N ILE A 696 -17.49 2.07 5.48
CA ILE A 696 -18.40 3.11 4.98
C ILE A 696 -17.58 4.38 4.69
N LEU A 697 -17.25 4.60 3.42
CA LEU A 697 -16.42 5.75 3.00
C LEU A 697 -17.23 6.88 2.37
N SER A 698 -18.52 6.67 2.09
CA SER A 698 -19.39 7.65 1.47
C SER A 698 -20.26 8.38 2.50
N ALA A 699 -20.80 9.55 2.14
CA ALA A 699 -21.68 10.28 3.03
C ALA A 699 -23.06 9.58 3.09
N PRO A 700 -23.72 9.53 4.26
CA PRO A 700 -25.05 8.96 4.35
C PRO A 700 -26.08 9.88 3.68
N ALA A 701 -27.15 9.30 3.15
CA ALA A 701 -28.36 10.01 2.76
C ALA A 701 -29.47 9.76 3.79
N ILE A 702 -30.22 10.81 4.16
CA ILE A 702 -31.19 10.74 5.25
C ILE A 702 -32.49 11.37 4.79
N ALA A 703 -33.57 10.59 4.81
CA ALA A 703 -34.93 11.05 4.54
C ALA A 703 -35.95 10.05 5.10
N ASP A 704 -37.20 10.47 5.18
CA ASP A 704 -38.34 9.56 5.37
C ASP A 704 -38.58 8.83 4.04
N LEU A 705 -38.09 7.60 3.94
CA LEU A 705 -38.05 6.84 2.69
C LEU A 705 -39.41 6.20 2.38
N ASP A 706 -40.13 5.74 3.42
CA ASP A 706 -41.39 5.01 3.28
C ASP A 706 -42.66 5.83 3.60
N GLY A 707 -42.48 7.08 4.04
CA GLY A 707 -43.54 8.05 4.31
C GLY A 707 -44.21 7.87 5.68
N ASP A 708 -43.57 7.19 6.63
CA ASP A 708 -44.10 6.96 7.97
C ASP A 708 -43.86 8.11 8.96
N GLY A 709 -43.05 9.10 8.56
CA GLY A 709 -42.70 10.29 9.33
C GLY A 709 -41.43 10.14 10.18
N ALA A 710 -40.85 8.96 10.28
CA ALA A 710 -39.51 8.73 10.81
C ALA A 710 -38.46 8.89 9.71
N GLN A 711 -37.20 9.11 10.09
CA GLN A 711 -36.11 9.19 9.12
C GLN A 711 -35.34 7.88 9.04
N GLU A 712 -35.05 7.46 7.82
CA GLU A 712 -34.11 6.40 7.51
C GLU A 712 -32.76 6.97 7.06
N ILE A 713 -31.72 6.18 7.30
CA ILE A 713 -30.34 6.48 6.93
C ILE A 713 -29.89 5.45 5.88
N ALA A 714 -29.71 5.89 4.63
CA ALA A 714 -29.13 5.10 3.57
C ALA A 714 -27.60 5.26 3.54
N ILE A 715 -26.87 4.15 3.54
CA ILE A 715 -25.40 4.09 3.44
C ILE A 715 -24.98 3.03 2.41
N SER A 716 -23.81 3.22 1.80
CA SER A 716 -23.18 2.21 0.95
C SER A 716 -21.78 1.91 1.47
N THR A 717 -21.43 0.63 1.49
CA THR A 717 -20.08 0.17 1.84
C THR A 717 -19.17 0.12 0.63
N TRP A 718 -17.85 0.11 0.88
CA TRP A 718 -16.84 0.01 -0.18
C TRP A 718 -17.02 -1.25 -1.06
N PRO A 719 -17.30 -2.45 -0.53
CA PRO A 719 -17.64 -3.63 -1.35
C PRO A 719 -18.99 -3.56 -2.07
N GLY A 720 -19.80 -2.52 -1.83
CA GLY A 720 -21.05 -2.29 -2.55
C GLY A 720 -22.27 -2.91 -1.88
N THR A 721 -22.28 -3.04 -0.55
CA THR A 721 -23.49 -3.38 0.20
C THR A 721 -24.20 -2.08 0.60
N ILE A 722 -25.47 -1.96 0.24
CA ILE A 722 -26.32 -0.80 0.55
C ILE A 722 -27.24 -1.17 1.71
N TYR A 723 -27.25 -0.34 2.74
CA TYR A 723 -28.13 -0.49 3.90
C TYR A 723 -29.09 0.69 3.99
N VAL A 724 -30.30 0.42 4.46
CA VAL A 724 -31.23 1.45 4.96
C VAL A 724 -31.49 1.14 6.42
N VAL A 725 -31.02 2.01 7.29
CA VAL A 725 -31.07 1.87 8.75
C VAL A 725 -32.12 2.82 9.31
N GLY A 726 -33.06 2.30 10.09
CA GLY A 726 -34.08 3.11 10.76
C GLY A 726 -33.55 3.84 11.99
N ALA A 727 -34.35 4.76 12.53
CA ALA A 727 -34.05 5.52 13.75
C ALA A 727 -33.77 4.66 15.01
N ASN A 728 -34.15 3.38 14.99
CA ASN A 728 -33.90 2.41 16.07
C ASN A 728 -32.61 1.58 15.86
N GLY A 729 -31.75 1.95 14.90
CA GLY A 729 -30.53 1.21 14.56
C GLY A 729 -30.75 -0.09 13.80
N GLY A 730 -32.00 -0.49 13.54
CA GLY A 730 -32.33 -1.70 12.79
C GLY A 730 -32.32 -1.48 11.28
N VAL A 731 -31.91 -2.51 10.53
CA VAL A 731 -32.00 -2.51 9.06
C VAL A 731 -33.47 -2.71 8.63
N LYS A 732 -33.96 -1.89 7.69
CA LYS A 732 -35.33 -1.97 7.18
C LYS A 732 -35.54 -3.25 6.35
N ASP A 733 -36.78 -3.73 6.28
CA ASP A 733 -37.14 -4.91 5.49
C ASP A 733 -36.78 -4.71 4.01
N GLY A 734 -36.23 -5.75 3.38
CA GLY A 734 -35.74 -5.71 2.00
C GLY A 734 -34.28 -5.24 1.86
N TRP A 735 -33.68 -4.75 2.95
CA TRP A 735 -32.28 -4.36 3.03
C TRP A 735 -31.49 -5.33 3.95
N PRO A 736 -30.16 -5.44 3.79
CA PRO A 736 -29.33 -4.78 2.79
C PRO A 736 -29.47 -5.39 1.38
N VAL A 737 -29.10 -4.61 0.37
CA VAL A 737 -28.92 -5.07 -1.02
C VAL A 737 -27.45 -5.02 -1.36
N ARG A 738 -26.89 -6.12 -1.85
CA ARG A 738 -25.49 -6.19 -2.29
C ARG A 738 -25.41 -6.11 -3.81
N LEU A 739 -24.54 -5.24 -4.31
CA LEU A 739 -24.27 -5.10 -5.73
C LEU A 739 -23.55 -6.34 -6.30
N PRO A 740 -23.67 -6.61 -7.62
CA PRO A 740 -23.01 -7.76 -8.24
C PRO A 740 -21.49 -7.70 -8.12
N GLU A 741 -20.86 -8.87 -7.91
CA GLU A 741 -19.41 -9.02 -7.96
C GLU A 741 -18.88 -8.88 -9.41
N VAL A 742 -17.63 -8.45 -9.55
CA VAL A 742 -16.93 -8.35 -10.85
C VAL A 742 -15.69 -9.25 -10.81
N PRO A 743 -15.68 -10.38 -11.54
CA PRO A 743 -14.58 -11.34 -11.52
C PRO A 743 -13.38 -10.87 -12.33
N SER A 744 -12.22 -11.52 -12.12
CA SER A 744 -11.08 -11.43 -13.03
C SER A 744 -11.32 -12.24 -14.30
N CYS A 745 -10.66 -11.85 -15.39
CA CYS A 745 -10.76 -12.60 -16.63
C CYS A 745 -9.99 -13.92 -16.52
N SER A 746 -10.58 -15.01 -17.01
CA SER A 746 -9.91 -16.33 -16.99
C SER A 746 -8.60 -16.29 -17.79
N LEU A 747 -7.52 -16.75 -17.17
CA LEU A 747 -6.22 -16.94 -17.82
C LEU A 747 -6.17 -18.20 -18.70
N ASP A 748 -7.05 -19.18 -18.47
CA ASP A 748 -7.10 -20.39 -19.31
C ASP A 748 -7.57 -20.04 -20.74
N GLN A 749 -6.71 -20.27 -21.73
CA GLN A 749 -7.00 -20.03 -23.15
C GLN A 749 -8.17 -20.88 -23.68
N GLY A 750 -8.52 -21.97 -22.99
CA GLY A 750 -9.66 -22.83 -23.33
C GLY A 750 -10.99 -22.38 -22.72
N ALA A 751 -10.99 -21.39 -21.82
CA ALA A 751 -12.20 -20.95 -21.16
C ALA A 751 -13.11 -20.15 -22.12
N PRO A 752 -14.44 -20.34 -22.05
CA PRO A 752 -15.37 -19.52 -22.82
C PRO A 752 -15.30 -18.04 -22.36
N ALA A 753 -15.48 -17.11 -23.30
CA ALA A 753 -15.60 -15.69 -22.97
C ALA A 753 -16.77 -15.49 -21.98
N GLY A 754 -16.45 -14.94 -20.80
CA GLY A 754 -17.38 -14.73 -19.69
C GLY A 754 -18.11 -13.39 -19.73
N ALA A 755 -18.79 -13.08 -18.62
CA ALA A 755 -19.31 -11.75 -18.33
C ALA A 755 -18.18 -10.68 -18.32
N PRO A 756 -18.51 -9.37 -18.32
CA PRO A 756 -17.50 -8.32 -18.13
C PRO A 756 -16.64 -8.62 -16.89
N CYS A 757 -15.33 -8.61 -17.08
CA CYS A 757 -14.33 -8.94 -16.08
C CYS A 757 -13.28 -7.84 -16.03
N VAL A 758 -12.50 -7.81 -14.94
CA VAL A 758 -11.42 -6.83 -14.79
C VAL A 758 -10.29 -7.17 -15.74
N SER A 759 -9.84 -6.15 -16.48
CA SER A 759 -8.74 -6.26 -17.43
C SER A 759 -8.10 -4.90 -17.68
N ALA A 760 -6.97 -4.88 -18.38
CA ALA A 760 -6.37 -3.66 -18.91
C ALA A 760 -7.36 -2.78 -19.71
N ASP A 761 -8.34 -3.41 -20.37
CA ASP A 761 -9.33 -2.76 -21.23
C ASP A 761 -10.69 -2.56 -20.56
N ALA A 762 -10.86 -2.96 -19.30
CA ALA A 762 -12.07 -2.74 -18.51
C ALA A 762 -11.70 -2.59 -17.03
N ARG A 763 -11.57 -1.34 -16.58
CA ARG A 763 -11.19 -0.95 -15.21
C ARG A 763 -12.42 -0.86 -14.30
N ILE A 764 -13.29 -1.86 -14.41
CA ILE A 764 -14.45 -2.03 -13.54
C ILE A 764 -14.06 -2.84 -12.30
N ALA A 765 -14.81 -2.69 -11.21
CA ALA A 765 -14.61 -3.49 -10.00
C ALA A 765 -15.93 -3.70 -9.25
N ARG A 766 -15.92 -4.58 -8.26
CA ARG A 766 -17.01 -4.64 -7.28
C ARG A 766 -16.96 -3.39 -6.40
N GLY A 767 -18.11 -2.90 -5.96
CA GLY A 767 -18.15 -1.87 -4.93
C GLY A 767 -18.69 -0.51 -5.34
N ALA A 768 -18.63 0.44 -4.41
CA ALA A 768 -19.10 1.80 -4.60
C ALA A 768 -18.41 2.80 -3.65
N LEU A 769 -18.13 4.00 -4.17
CA LEU A 769 -17.65 5.16 -3.39
C LEU A 769 -18.63 6.33 -3.42
N ALA A 770 -19.45 6.43 -4.48
CA ALA A 770 -20.48 7.45 -4.57
C ALA A 770 -21.43 7.36 -3.37
N SER A 771 -21.88 8.51 -2.86
CA SER A 771 -22.88 8.53 -1.79
C SER A 771 -24.23 8.07 -2.35
N PRO A 772 -25.05 7.33 -1.57
CA PRO A 772 -26.42 7.07 -1.94
C PRO A 772 -27.19 8.38 -2.16
N VAL A 773 -28.14 8.36 -3.09
CA VAL A 773 -28.99 9.50 -3.41
C VAL A 773 -30.45 9.09 -3.27
N LEU A 774 -31.27 9.96 -2.67
CA LEU A 774 -32.69 9.69 -2.45
C LEU A 774 -33.54 10.59 -3.34
N ALA A 775 -34.35 10.00 -4.22
CA ALA A 775 -35.27 10.72 -5.11
C ALA A 775 -36.39 9.81 -5.60
N ASP A 776 -37.59 10.37 -5.83
CA ASP A 776 -38.74 9.66 -6.41
C ASP A 776 -38.59 9.58 -7.93
N LEU A 777 -37.94 8.52 -8.44
CA LEU A 777 -37.63 8.35 -9.87
C LEU A 777 -38.83 7.87 -10.69
N ASP A 778 -39.74 7.09 -10.08
CA ASP A 778 -40.88 6.52 -10.80
C ASP A 778 -42.19 7.32 -10.62
N GLY A 779 -42.17 8.35 -9.76
CA GLY A 779 -43.27 9.29 -9.54
C GLY A 779 -44.39 8.72 -8.67
N ASP A 780 -44.11 7.71 -7.86
CA ASP A 780 -45.10 7.07 -6.99
C ASP A 780 -45.34 7.84 -5.66
N GLY A 781 -44.52 8.86 -5.38
CA GLY A 781 -44.58 9.71 -4.20
C GLY A 781 -43.76 9.20 -3.02
N ARG A 782 -43.00 8.11 -3.17
CA ARG A 782 -42.00 7.60 -2.22
C ARG A 782 -40.60 7.85 -2.78
N LEU A 783 -39.61 7.86 -1.90
CA LEU A 783 -38.23 8.07 -2.33
C LEU A 783 -37.57 6.73 -2.68
N ASP A 784 -36.79 6.72 -3.76
CA ASP A 784 -35.96 5.60 -4.18
C ASP A 784 -34.52 5.79 -3.75
N VAL A 785 -33.78 4.69 -3.62
CA VAL A 785 -32.34 4.68 -3.32
C VAL A 785 -31.54 4.48 -4.60
N ILE A 786 -30.69 5.45 -4.92
CA ILE A 786 -29.89 5.48 -6.14
C ILE A 786 -28.41 5.33 -5.78
N GLN A 787 -27.70 4.44 -6.48
CA GLN A 787 -26.29 4.16 -6.23
C GLN A 787 -25.50 4.06 -7.52
N ALA A 788 -24.49 4.91 -7.70
CA ALA A 788 -23.47 4.75 -8.73
C ALA A 788 -22.34 3.85 -8.21
N ALA A 789 -21.83 2.94 -9.05
CA ALA A 789 -20.96 1.85 -8.62
C ALA A 789 -19.70 1.68 -9.47
N PHE A 790 -18.74 0.91 -8.95
CA PHE A 790 -17.46 0.62 -9.59
C PHE A 790 -17.57 -0.29 -10.82
N ASP A 791 -18.71 -0.93 -11.03
CA ASP A 791 -18.95 -1.79 -12.18
C ASP A 791 -19.42 -1.02 -13.44
N GLY A 792 -19.37 0.32 -13.38
CA GLY A 792 -19.77 1.21 -14.48
C GLY A 792 -21.28 1.43 -14.57
N LYS A 793 -22.05 1.02 -13.55
CA LYS A 793 -23.52 1.13 -13.57
C LYS A 793 -24.06 2.05 -12.48
N VAL A 794 -25.24 2.60 -12.77
CA VAL A 794 -26.10 3.27 -11.80
C VAL A 794 -27.29 2.37 -11.52
N TYR A 795 -27.56 2.14 -10.24
CA TYR A 795 -28.64 1.32 -9.71
C TYR A 795 -29.71 2.22 -9.09
N ALA A 796 -30.97 1.77 -9.14
CA ALA A 796 -32.07 2.38 -8.43
C ALA A 796 -32.97 1.30 -7.82
N PHE A 797 -33.32 1.47 -6.55
CA PHE A 797 -34.14 0.56 -5.78
C PHE A 797 -35.30 1.31 -5.13
N ASP A 798 -36.48 0.70 -5.10
CA ASP A 798 -37.61 1.20 -4.33
C ASP A 798 -37.30 1.19 -2.81
N ALA A 799 -38.17 1.81 -2.02
CA ALA A 799 -38.01 1.87 -0.56
C ALA A 799 -37.89 0.48 0.12
N GLY A 800 -38.42 -0.58 -0.52
CA GLY A 800 -38.35 -1.96 -0.06
C GLY A 800 -37.15 -2.75 -0.63
N GLY A 801 -36.18 -2.11 -1.27
CA GLY A 801 -34.98 -2.74 -1.83
C GLY A 801 -35.21 -3.45 -3.17
N GLY A 802 -36.40 -3.34 -3.76
CA GLY A 802 -36.70 -3.90 -5.08
C GLY A 802 -36.09 -3.06 -6.20
N ALA A 803 -35.42 -3.69 -7.17
CA ALA A 803 -34.87 -2.95 -8.32
C ALA A 803 -36.00 -2.30 -9.15
N LEU A 804 -35.86 -1.00 -9.43
CA LEU A 804 -36.82 -0.28 -10.26
C LEU A 804 -36.82 -0.77 -11.70
N ARG A 805 -37.98 -0.66 -12.36
CA ARG A 805 -38.13 -1.04 -13.76
C ARG A 805 -37.19 -0.18 -14.63
N GLY A 806 -36.34 -0.84 -15.41
CA GLY A 806 -35.41 -0.18 -16.33
C GLY A 806 -34.02 0.04 -15.75
N TRP A 807 -33.79 -0.32 -14.48
CA TRP A 807 -32.52 -0.22 -13.79
C TRP A 807 -31.90 -1.63 -13.56
N PRO A 808 -30.57 -1.76 -13.51
CA PRO A 808 -29.55 -0.70 -13.59
C PRO A 808 -29.32 -0.15 -15.01
N VAL A 809 -28.70 1.02 -15.09
CA VAL A 809 -28.25 1.66 -16.33
C VAL A 809 -26.72 1.60 -16.40
N GLU A 810 -26.19 1.06 -17.49
CA GLU A 810 -24.76 1.07 -17.80
C GLU A 810 -24.33 2.42 -18.38
N VAL A 811 -23.28 3.00 -17.82
CA VAL A 811 -22.69 4.26 -18.27
C VAL A 811 -21.43 3.95 -19.08
N HIS A 812 -21.53 4.12 -20.39
CA HIS A 812 -20.41 3.84 -21.30
C HIS A 812 -20.38 4.82 -22.48
N TYR A 813 -19.23 5.39 -22.80
CA TYR A 813 -19.09 6.44 -23.81
C TYR A 813 -18.94 5.87 -25.22
N THR A 814 -19.84 6.18 -26.14
CA THR A 814 -19.77 5.67 -27.53
C THR A 814 -19.52 6.77 -28.58
N GLY A 815 -19.12 7.96 -28.14
CA GLY A 815 -18.96 9.14 -29.00
C GLY A 815 -17.61 9.24 -29.74
N PRO A 816 -17.28 10.38 -30.37
CA PRO A 816 -16.11 10.50 -31.27
C PRO A 816 -14.72 10.32 -30.63
N LEU A 817 -14.63 10.47 -29.31
CA LEU A 817 -13.40 10.23 -28.53
C LEU A 817 -13.30 8.77 -28.04
N ALA A 818 -14.24 7.92 -28.44
CA ALA A 818 -14.33 6.51 -28.07
C ALA A 818 -13.42 5.64 -28.95
N GLN A 819 -12.13 6.01 -29.09
CA GLN A 819 -11.21 5.18 -29.90
C GLN A 819 -11.06 3.75 -29.34
N GLU A 820 -11.44 3.54 -28.09
CA GLU A 820 -12.14 2.38 -27.48
C GLU A 820 -12.16 2.66 -25.97
N PRO A 821 -13.24 3.23 -25.40
CA PRO A 821 -13.24 3.54 -23.98
C PRO A 821 -13.31 2.22 -23.22
N ALA A 822 -12.37 2.01 -22.31
CA ALA A 822 -12.50 0.94 -21.34
C ALA A 822 -13.69 1.27 -20.42
N PRO A 823 -14.66 0.35 -20.21
CA PRO A 823 -15.59 0.47 -19.10
C PRO A 823 -14.81 0.79 -17.81
N SER A 824 -15.33 1.70 -17.02
CA SER A 824 -14.62 2.24 -15.84
C SER A 824 -15.60 2.46 -14.69
N ARG A 825 -15.03 2.66 -13.51
CA ARG A 825 -15.79 2.92 -12.27
C ARG A 825 -16.64 4.18 -12.38
N LEU A 826 -17.71 4.27 -11.59
CA LEU A 826 -18.40 5.52 -11.31
C LEU A 826 -18.10 5.94 -9.87
N LEU A 827 -17.33 7.02 -9.73
CA LEU A 827 -16.95 7.57 -8.41
C LEU A 827 -17.82 8.76 -8.01
N ALA A 828 -18.33 9.51 -8.99
CA ALA A 828 -19.12 10.71 -8.75
C ALA A 828 -20.53 10.37 -8.21
N THR A 829 -20.95 11.09 -7.17
CA THR A 829 -22.33 11.00 -6.67
C THR A 829 -23.28 11.63 -7.68
N PRO A 830 -24.33 10.91 -8.14
CA PRO A 830 -25.33 11.47 -9.05
C PRO A 830 -26.00 12.72 -8.48
N ALA A 831 -26.30 13.69 -9.34
CA ALA A 831 -27.10 14.85 -8.96
C ALA A 831 -28.48 14.79 -9.64
N VAL A 832 -29.52 15.21 -8.93
CA VAL A 832 -30.91 14.94 -9.31
C VAL A 832 -31.63 16.23 -9.71
N ALA A 833 -32.27 16.24 -10.88
CA ALA A 833 -33.26 17.25 -11.27
C ALA A 833 -34.05 16.82 -12.51
N ASP A 834 -35.25 17.36 -12.72
CA ASP A 834 -36.02 17.20 -13.95
C ASP A 834 -35.39 18.02 -15.09
N PHE A 835 -34.52 17.39 -15.90
CA PHE A 835 -33.78 18.06 -16.97
C PHE A 835 -34.58 18.15 -18.27
N ASN A 836 -35.58 17.29 -18.46
CA ASN A 836 -36.38 17.22 -19.69
C ASN A 836 -37.80 17.83 -19.55
N GLY A 837 -38.23 18.19 -18.34
CA GLY A 837 -39.52 18.81 -18.03
C GLY A 837 -40.71 17.84 -17.98
N ASP A 838 -40.48 16.54 -17.80
CA ASP A 838 -41.53 15.52 -17.76
C ASP A 838 -42.08 15.22 -16.35
N ALA A 839 -41.63 16.00 -15.35
CA ALA A 839 -41.96 15.90 -13.94
C ALA A 839 -41.42 14.63 -13.23
N LEU A 840 -40.57 13.85 -13.88
CA LEU A 840 -39.73 12.84 -13.23
C LEU A 840 -38.30 13.40 -13.07
N PRO A 841 -37.63 13.14 -11.94
CA PRO A 841 -36.26 13.59 -11.76
C PRO A 841 -35.25 12.75 -12.56
N ASP A 842 -34.44 13.40 -13.38
CA ASP A 842 -33.34 12.80 -14.13
C ASP A 842 -32.01 12.88 -13.33
N LEU A 843 -31.00 12.08 -13.74
CA LEU A 843 -29.70 11.98 -13.04
C LEU A 843 -28.54 12.52 -13.85
N LEU A 844 -27.82 13.51 -13.32
CA LEU A 844 -26.54 13.98 -13.83
C LEU A 844 -25.39 13.16 -13.23
N VAL A 845 -24.62 12.45 -14.07
CA VAL A 845 -23.60 11.49 -13.65
C VAL A 845 -22.27 11.75 -14.36
N GLY A 846 -21.17 11.85 -13.61
CA GLY A 846 -19.82 11.89 -14.14
C GLY A 846 -19.23 10.48 -14.32
N SER A 847 -18.55 10.23 -15.44
CA SER A 847 -17.87 8.97 -15.73
C SER A 847 -16.36 9.08 -15.52
N THR A 848 -15.75 8.05 -14.94
CA THR A 848 -14.29 7.88 -14.77
C THR A 848 -13.67 7.20 -16.01
N GLU A 849 -14.39 7.12 -17.13
CA GLU A 849 -13.83 6.65 -18.41
C GLU A 849 -12.77 7.62 -18.94
N ARG A 850 -11.66 7.05 -19.40
CA ARG A 850 -10.55 7.78 -20.02
C ARG A 850 -10.85 8.03 -21.50
N LEU A 851 -11.19 9.27 -21.87
CA LEU A 851 -11.56 9.59 -23.25
C LEU A 851 -10.43 10.28 -24.02
N GLY A 852 -10.12 9.77 -25.21
CA GLY A 852 -9.06 10.28 -26.08
C GLY A 852 -7.65 9.79 -25.69
N THR A 853 -6.68 10.00 -26.59
CA THR A 853 -5.27 9.63 -26.33
C THR A 853 -4.75 10.38 -25.12
N ASP A 854 -4.36 9.62 -24.11
CA ASP A 854 -3.92 10.07 -22.79
C ASP A 854 -4.98 10.52 -21.77
N GLY A 855 -6.26 10.44 -22.09
CA GLY A 855 -7.36 10.84 -21.18
C GLY A 855 -7.58 12.35 -21.01
N PRO A 856 -7.48 13.21 -22.05
CA PRO A 856 -7.69 14.65 -21.92
C PRO A 856 -9.15 15.04 -21.62
N ALA A 857 -10.08 14.10 -21.61
CA ALA A 857 -11.49 14.35 -21.36
C ALA A 857 -12.14 13.21 -20.55
N GLY A 858 -13.20 13.57 -19.83
CA GLY A 858 -14.16 12.66 -19.24
C GLY A 858 -15.58 12.95 -19.76
N ALA A 859 -16.50 12.01 -19.60
CA ALA A 859 -17.89 12.17 -20.01
C ALA A 859 -18.79 12.50 -18.83
N VAL A 860 -19.80 13.33 -19.10
CA VAL A 860 -20.92 13.59 -18.21
C VAL A 860 -22.20 13.16 -18.92
N TYR A 861 -23.07 12.47 -18.20
CA TYR A 861 -24.33 11.91 -18.68
C TYR A 861 -25.49 12.60 -17.98
N VAL A 862 -26.62 12.68 -18.67
CA VAL A 862 -27.92 12.86 -18.01
C VAL A 862 -28.78 11.65 -18.33
N LEU A 863 -29.09 10.88 -17.29
CA LEU A 863 -29.88 9.66 -17.38
C LEU A 863 -31.35 9.95 -17.11
N ASP A 864 -32.22 9.41 -17.95
CA ASP A 864 -33.67 9.50 -17.79
C ASP A 864 -34.13 8.70 -16.56
N ALA A 865 -35.09 9.23 -15.80
CA ALA A 865 -35.62 8.58 -14.60
C ALA A 865 -36.11 7.14 -14.83
N ARG A 866 -36.60 6.84 -16.05
CA ARG A 866 -37.11 5.51 -16.45
C ARG A 866 -36.00 4.52 -16.83
N GLY A 867 -34.74 4.93 -16.78
CA GLY A 867 -33.58 4.12 -17.16
C GLY A 867 -33.73 3.52 -18.55
N THR A 868 -33.42 2.22 -18.70
CA THR A 868 -33.52 1.51 -19.99
C THR A 868 -34.96 1.36 -20.51
N ALA A 869 -35.97 1.67 -19.69
CA ALA A 869 -37.37 1.69 -20.11
C ALA A 869 -37.81 3.03 -20.75
N ALA A 870 -36.93 4.04 -20.77
CA ALA A 870 -37.19 5.33 -21.41
C ALA A 870 -37.42 5.18 -22.93
N PRO A 871 -38.40 5.87 -23.54
CA PRO A 871 -38.73 5.70 -24.96
C PRO A 871 -37.57 6.03 -25.93
N SER A 872 -36.68 6.95 -25.55
CA SER A 872 -35.52 7.38 -26.33
C SER A 872 -34.21 6.69 -25.93
N GLY A 873 -34.27 5.68 -25.06
CA GLY A 873 -33.11 5.11 -24.39
C GLY A 873 -32.75 5.85 -23.09
N PRO A 874 -31.83 5.27 -22.29
CA PRO A 874 -31.58 5.71 -20.92
C PRO A 874 -30.84 7.05 -20.79
N VAL A 875 -30.21 7.55 -21.86
CA VAL A 875 -29.47 8.82 -21.86
C VAL A 875 -30.27 9.87 -22.63
N LEU A 876 -30.46 11.05 -22.05
CA LEU A 876 -31.23 12.12 -22.67
C LEU A 876 -30.57 12.64 -23.96
N ALA A 877 -31.40 13.14 -24.88
CA ALA A 877 -30.92 13.68 -26.16
C ALA A 877 -29.92 14.83 -25.96
N GLY A 878 -28.78 14.76 -26.67
CA GLY A 878 -27.69 15.74 -26.56
C GLY A 878 -26.62 15.36 -25.54
N TRP A 879 -26.79 14.25 -24.82
CA TRP A 879 -25.83 13.66 -23.89
C TRP A 879 -25.32 12.30 -24.40
N PRO A 880 -24.15 11.80 -23.93
CA PRO A 880 -23.22 12.46 -23.02
C PRO A 880 -22.47 13.65 -23.65
N VAL A 881 -22.00 14.57 -22.81
CA VAL A 881 -21.07 15.64 -23.20
C VAL A 881 -19.68 15.34 -22.64
N THR A 882 -18.65 15.87 -23.28
CA THR A 882 -17.26 15.71 -22.81
C THR A 882 -16.77 16.98 -22.14
N VAL A 883 -16.05 16.82 -21.04
CA VAL A 883 -15.44 17.89 -20.25
C VAL A 883 -13.94 17.62 -20.17
N PRO A 884 -13.07 18.65 -20.24
CA PRO A 884 -11.64 18.45 -20.05
C PRO A 884 -11.33 17.73 -18.73
N SER A 885 -10.37 16.82 -18.78
CA SER A 885 -9.88 16.05 -17.63
C SER A 885 -8.37 15.96 -17.68
N LEU A 886 -7.74 15.88 -16.52
CA LEU A 886 -6.34 15.51 -16.37
C LEU A 886 -6.21 14.02 -16.02
N SER A 887 -5.13 13.40 -16.50
CA SER A 887 -4.68 12.09 -16.01
C SER A 887 -3.61 12.33 -14.94
N LEU A 888 -3.98 12.13 -13.68
CA LEU A 888 -3.08 12.29 -12.53
C LEU A 888 -2.44 10.95 -12.18
N VAL A 889 -1.22 10.72 -12.68
CA VAL A 889 -0.45 9.48 -12.50
C VAL A 889 -0.28 9.09 -11.02
N SER A 890 -0.23 10.06 -10.09
CA SER A 890 0.02 9.82 -8.67
C SER A 890 -1.15 9.17 -7.91
N LEU A 891 -2.38 9.24 -8.42
CA LEU A 891 -3.58 8.68 -7.78
C LEU A 891 -4.15 7.44 -8.52
N GLY A 892 -3.44 6.95 -9.53
CA GLY A 892 -3.84 5.78 -10.30
C GLY A 892 -5.17 5.97 -11.04
N PRO A 893 -5.90 4.88 -11.35
CA PRO A 893 -7.18 4.94 -12.08
C PRO A 893 -8.30 5.67 -11.33
N LEU A 894 -8.14 5.96 -10.04
CA LEU A 894 -9.13 6.66 -9.21
C LEU A 894 -9.24 8.17 -9.47
N ALA A 895 -8.37 8.74 -10.31
CA ALA A 895 -8.33 10.17 -10.63
C ALA A 895 -8.46 10.49 -12.13
N GLU A 896 -9.02 9.56 -12.91
CA GLU A 896 -9.26 9.74 -14.35
C GLU A 896 -10.72 10.18 -14.63
N GLY A 897 -10.95 10.89 -15.74
CA GLY A 897 -12.29 11.33 -16.12
C GLY A 897 -12.92 12.35 -15.16
N ILE A 898 -14.20 12.16 -14.84
CA ILE A 898 -14.98 13.05 -13.97
C ILE A 898 -15.25 12.36 -12.64
N THR A 899 -14.41 12.65 -11.64
CA THR A 899 -14.55 12.09 -10.28
C THR A 899 -15.28 13.03 -9.32
N ALA A 900 -15.40 14.32 -9.68
CA ALA A 900 -16.18 15.29 -8.92
C ALA A 900 -17.68 15.06 -9.09
N SER A 901 -18.42 15.15 -7.98
CA SER A 901 -19.88 15.08 -8.00
C SER A 901 -20.46 16.38 -8.58
N GLY A 902 -21.48 16.25 -9.43
CA GLY A 902 -22.18 17.40 -10.00
C GLY A 902 -23.05 18.13 -8.98
N VAL A 903 -23.37 19.39 -9.25
CA VAL A 903 -24.36 20.17 -8.48
C VAL A 903 -25.41 20.70 -9.44
N VAL A 904 -26.68 20.67 -9.03
CA VAL A 904 -27.79 21.20 -9.84
C VAL A 904 -28.48 22.33 -9.09
N GLY A 905 -28.89 23.36 -9.84
CA GLY A 905 -29.62 24.50 -9.28
C GLY A 905 -30.36 25.31 -10.34
N GLN A 906 -31.31 26.13 -9.92
CA GLN A 906 -31.94 27.14 -10.78
C GLN A 906 -31.19 28.46 -10.72
N PHE A 907 -30.74 28.94 -11.87
CA PHE A 907 -30.06 30.23 -12.04
C PHE A 907 -30.88 31.09 -13.01
N ASP A 908 -31.40 32.22 -12.51
CA ASP A 908 -32.27 33.14 -13.28
C ASP A 908 -33.44 32.45 -14.00
N GLY A 909 -34.05 31.45 -13.33
CA GLY A 909 -35.18 30.68 -13.88
C GLY A 909 -34.77 29.58 -14.87
N THR A 910 -33.48 29.37 -15.10
CA THR A 910 -32.94 28.27 -15.91
C THR A 910 -32.38 27.19 -15.00
N LEU A 911 -32.81 25.95 -15.17
CA LEU A 911 -32.17 24.81 -14.52
C LEU A 911 -30.78 24.59 -15.14
N ALA A 912 -29.75 24.52 -14.31
CA ALA A 912 -28.38 24.25 -14.75
C ALA A 912 -27.73 23.20 -13.86
N GLY A 913 -27.04 22.26 -14.49
CA GLY A 913 -26.05 21.39 -13.85
C GLY A 913 -24.66 21.99 -13.98
N VAL A 914 -23.89 21.97 -12.90
CA VAL A 914 -22.48 22.37 -12.86
C VAL A 914 -21.65 21.15 -12.49
N VAL A 915 -20.67 20.85 -13.32
CA VAL A 915 -19.71 19.76 -13.11
C VAL A 915 -18.32 20.33 -13.32
N GLN A 916 -17.38 19.89 -12.49
CA GLN A 916 -15.97 20.23 -12.60
C GLN A 916 -15.21 18.99 -13.11
N GLY A 917 -14.41 19.16 -14.15
CA GLY A 917 -13.43 18.14 -14.56
C GLY A 917 -12.19 18.16 -13.66
N ASN A 918 -11.40 17.09 -13.72
CA ASN A 918 -10.16 16.95 -12.95
C ASN A 918 -9.04 17.89 -13.41
#